data_AF-A0A2H0L0B7-F1
#
_entry.id   AF-A0A2H0L0B7-F1
#
_cell.length_a   1.000
_cell.length_b   1.000
_cell.length_c   1.000
_cell.angle_alpha   90.00
_cell.angle_beta   90.00
_cell.angle_gamma   90.00
#
_symmetry.space_group_name_H-M   'P 1'
#
loop_
_entity.id
_entity.type
_entity.pdbx_description
1 polymer ?
#
loop_
_entity_poly.entity_id
_entity_poly.type
_entity_poly.pdbx_seq_one_letter_code
_entity_poly.pdbx_strand_id
1 'polypeptide(L)'
;MLLPLFPHHQKSHKFIYFAGTDDETTGPNTAEPKPETDAVQEWRALRAQEKPEQLKARIAKQIEERKIAEPSHLIKKMQAIVKGGNADEIAWIDEYFNSGKTYLISEFDDGIKAIREENEQNGQTNIIKSTYSAVMDNVGAQGNWLDTLKLGYAGQSRATIDLAHKYNEEDKVATKNLLEAITAHNSDFSKSDWDRLLRTSPHAGNYDTHLAQILGEEFCRQHPEQVTKIKKMHQIKHEAVQNFEKTIVPLFEKLDQEYEKEYYHAAKIKELELITGLPVKVGKEFEIIKADGSSSTAKIKKIKWENRLDEEAIHEITKGGNNVHDQIFIDLEIRTGGTTRTDELSFQKFIEWANENDQASEYFSNHKALEKALELDSYNQGLEPGLVLEYMADKAIDITTIEAIDPDNKTIRLSKAVPYYKETTKQELTFSEFAKWWRRYYVEQQMDVNKAQEILNQLPRVIKAKHPDLDEVNDQPIQLKAGAKIKNGKNGPLTINEVDANGVKLNNGQEIPLSQFVRTAKDNELEAHTEEAAPVDPTEQKPGEKPADAEVTPSEETKKDEPEPPPPAPQVIEELETLGSGDSAGFFQDIWNNITFLSGKDLHRITEVVIDYYTRNTERSSKRRVGVVGAKLPGRLGREFEVMVTESETETVNKYKSNMEQWSEWAVMDRMYATNNIDETKATLYVLSASGRLRFDDTKMWSTLNRLLDQKSGGYKYKLSISHYADNPNMAQDKVKAAMDFLWGENNGDSFYTESTNKFDSAAENFTKEARDYDNSFKGVNVAGELHNMLVDHIEGVPVKPQRYFAFLKYIMTAGKASIEDKFYYLFQGLYMKNSRGETLISSRLMSTLSELMNKLPYLNFLIWCFPFGSDSPKGNLAPEYLADVLKRFELKKGRNQKNGSDRYNVTEVNRYIWQDALMSTATINRVGRGSRGASEIDHDDAHFIIPLNRQGDMLTNVLGKQAGDRPNYTTDGLKNGVAGFNMMFAATAAAGSDDELEGQQRKAQSFATSNERLAEMVPAYIVFMNGLMGRVEGTTKQGPEFLYGTAPNDRKLTMREQFDEMNKIMKQVLIAYNFDAAYIHTLLNYTDNDTAQDNYKKNSNKIKDFGKEFLQKLARDDRGAKMVAIIRDAAQKGELSGISGMGKAMATQKDFGNYWRENYKG
;
A
#
# COMPACT_ATOMS: atom_id res chain seq x y z
N MET A 1 -24.33 -17.64 -67.66
CA MET A 1 -23.62 -18.47 -68.66
C MET A 1 -22.24 -18.78 -68.12
N LEU A 2 -21.99 -20.08 -67.89
CA LEU A 2 -20.72 -20.83 -67.91
C LEU A 2 -19.49 -20.34 -67.10
N LEU A 3 -19.18 -21.12 -66.04
CA LEU A 3 -17.85 -21.54 -65.54
C LEU A 3 -17.03 -22.30 -66.65
N PRO A 4 -15.74 -22.72 -66.49
CA PRO A 4 -14.80 -22.66 -65.33
C PRO A 4 -13.31 -22.32 -65.66
N LEU A 5 -12.45 -22.14 -64.63
CA LEU A 5 -11.25 -22.98 -64.32
C LEU A 5 -10.33 -22.34 -63.25
N PHE A 6 -10.12 -23.07 -62.16
CA PHE A 6 -9.02 -22.98 -61.16
C PHE A 6 -7.80 -23.82 -61.66
N PRO A 7 -6.54 -23.72 -61.14
CA PRO A 7 -6.20 -23.69 -59.70
C PRO A 7 -4.96 -22.89 -59.18
N HIS A 8 -5.03 -22.62 -57.86
CA HIS A 8 -4.02 -22.49 -56.79
C HIS A 8 -2.67 -21.77 -56.97
N HIS A 9 -2.54 -20.59 -56.31
CA HIS A 9 -1.73 -20.42 -55.09
C HIS A 9 -2.12 -19.10 -54.39
N GLN A 10 -2.87 -19.19 -53.29
CA GLN A 10 -3.14 -18.03 -52.42
C GLN A 10 -1.99 -17.86 -51.41
N LYS A 11 -1.23 -16.77 -51.53
CA LYS A 11 -0.71 -16.06 -50.36
C LYS A 11 -1.67 -14.90 -50.11
N SER A 12 -2.62 -15.09 -49.19
CA SER A 12 -3.44 -13.98 -48.72
C SER A 12 -2.80 -13.40 -47.47
N HIS A 13 -2.40 -12.15 -47.58
CA HIS A 13 -2.32 -11.23 -46.46
C HIS A 13 -3.67 -11.22 -45.75
N LYS A 14 -3.70 -11.63 -44.49
CA LYS A 14 -4.77 -11.25 -43.57
C LYS A 14 -4.22 -10.18 -42.65
N PHE A 15 -4.71 -8.96 -42.87
CA PHE A 15 -4.81 -7.94 -41.85
C PHE A 15 -5.61 -8.52 -40.67
N ILE A 16 -5.07 -8.41 -39.46
CA ILE A 16 -5.82 -8.60 -38.22
C ILE A 16 -5.55 -7.37 -37.36
N TYR A 17 -6.66 -6.77 -36.91
CA TYR A 17 -6.76 -5.69 -35.96
C TYR A 17 -6.05 -6.04 -34.64
N PHE A 18 -5.31 -5.10 -34.07
CA PHE A 18 -5.02 -5.12 -32.63
C PHE A 18 -6.27 -4.65 -31.89
N ALA A 19 -7.12 -5.61 -31.51
CA ALA A 19 -8.09 -5.40 -30.45
C ALA A 19 -7.44 -5.95 -29.17
N GLY A 20 -7.00 -5.04 -28.30
CA GLY A 20 -6.62 -5.39 -26.93
C GLY A 20 -7.87 -5.81 -26.16
N THR A 21 -7.99 -7.10 -25.87
CA THR A 21 -8.93 -7.61 -24.88
C THR A 21 -8.16 -7.91 -23.61
N ASP A 22 -8.30 -7.05 -22.61
CA ASP A 22 -7.85 -7.31 -21.24
C ASP A 22 -8.93 -8.02 -20.42
N ASP A 23 -8.46 -9.12 -19.85
CA ASP A 23 -8.80 -9.86 -18.63
C ASP A 23 -10.15 -10.56 -18.46
N GLU A 24 -10.04 -11.88 -18.27
CA GLU A 24 -10.79 -12.57 -17.23
C GLU A 24 -10.09 -12.39 -15.87
N THR A 25 -10.78 -11.76 -14.92
CA THR A 25 -10.87 -12.33 -13.57
C THR A 25 -12.34 -12.50 -13.22
N THR A 26 -12.80 -13.76 -13.30
CA THR A 26 -14.03 -14.21 -12.66
C THR A 26 -13.74 -14.45 -11.18
N GLY A 27 -14.61 -13.92 -10.34
CA GLY A 27 -14.63 -14.12 -8.89
C GLY A 27 -15.12 -15.52 -8.47
N PRO A 28 -15.55 -15.67 -7.21
CA PRO A 28 -15.57 -16.95 -6.50
C PRO A 28 -16.66 -17.92 -6.98
N ASN A 29 -16.32 -19.20 -6.82
CA ASN A 29 -17.04 -20.43 -7.17
C ASN A 29 -18.58 -20.42 -6.97
N THR A 30 -19.29 -20.46 -8.10
CA THR A 30 -20.37 -21.44 -8.33
C THR A 30 -19.97 -22.25 -9.56
N ALA A 31 -19.64 -23.54 -9.36
CA ALA A 31 -19.06 -24.38 -10.40
C ALA A 31 -20.12 -24.92 -11.38
N GLU A 32 -20.02 -24.54 -12.66
CA GLU A 32 -20.49 -25.34 -13.79
C GLU A 32 -19.28 -26.05 -14.44
N PRO A 33 -19.43 -27.26 -15.02
CA PRO A 33 -18.31 -28.07 -15.48
C PRO A 33 -17.72 -27.54 -16.80
N LYS A 34 -16.40 -27.32 -16.84
CA LYS A 34 -15.63 -27.00 -18.05
C LYS A 34 -15.04 -28.29 -18.68
N PRO A 35 -14.77 -28.33 -20.02
CA PRO A 35 -14.44 -29.56 -20.75
C PRO A 35 -13.00 -30.06 -20.51
N GLU A 36 -12.82 -31.38 -20.54
CA GLU A 36 -11.53 -32.07 -20.41
C GLU A 36 -10.60 -31.83 -21.61
N THR A 37 -9.29 -31.78 -21.35
CA THR A 37 -8.23 -31.63 -22.36
C THR A 37 -7.90 -32.94 -23.08
N ASP A 38 -7.48 -32.86 -24.34
CA ASP A 38 -7.20 -34.02 -25.21
C ASP A 38 -6.15 -34.99 -24.64
N ALA A 39 -5.17 -34.49 -23.87
CA ALA A 39 -4.15 -35.30 -23.21
C ALA A 39 -4.70 -36.20 -22.09
N VAL A 40 -5.75 -35.73 -21.38
CA VAL A 40 -6.44 -36.51 -20.34
C VAL A 40 -7.31 -37.59 -21.00
N GLN A 41 -7.88 -37.30 -22.17
CA GLN A 41 -8.61 -38.30 -22.96
C GLN A 41 -7.68 -39.39 -23.52
N GLU A 42 -6.49 -39.02 -24.01
CA GLU A 42 -5.49 -39.96 -24.53
C GLU A 42 -4.91 -40.87 -23.44
N TRP A 43 -4.60 -40.32 -22.27
CA TRP A 43 -4.14 -41.12 -21.11
C TRP A 43 -5.24 -42.06 -20.59
N ARG A 44 -6.50 -41.62 -20.57
CA ARG A 44 -7.64 -42.49 -20.21
C ARG A 44 -7.88 -43.59 -21.24
N ALA A 45 -7.70 -43.31 -22.52
CA ALA A 45 -7.79 -44.31 -23.58
C ALA A 45 -6.70 -45.39 -23.43
N LEU A 46 -5.48 -45.00 -23.01
CA LEU A 46 -4.38 -45.94 -22.72
C LEU A 46 -4.66 -46.80 -21.47
N ARG A 47 -5.22 -46.22 -20.40
CA ARG A 47 -5.58 -46.97 -19.18
C ARG A 47 -6.79 -47.90 -19.37
N ALA A 48 -7.74 -47.52 -20.21
CA ALA A 48 -8.92 -48.33 -20.50
C ALA A 48 -8.60 -49.66 -21.21
N GLN A 49 -7.38 -49.79 -21.76
CA GLN A 49 -6.92 -51.01 -22.44
C GLN A 49 -6.21 -52.00 -21.50
N GLU A 50 -5.92 -51.64 -20.25
CA GLU A 50 -5.22 -52.52 -19.30
C GLU A 50 -6.19 -53.55 -18.70
N LYS A 51 -5.93 -54.85 -18.93
CA LYS A 51 -6.85 -55.91 -18.48
C LYS A 51 -6.77 -56.08 -16.95
N PRO A 52 -7.90 -56.28 -16.24
CA PRO A 52 -7.94 -56.42 -14.77
C PRO A 52 -6.98 -57.47 -14.18
N GLU A 53 -6.66 -58.50 -14.95
CA GLU A 53 -5.73 -59.56 -14.55
C GLU A 53 -4.27 -59.08 -14.49
N GLN A 54 -3.87 -58.11 -15.32
CA GLN A 54 -2.54 -57.51 -15.28
C GLN A 54 -2.36 -56.63 -14.03
N LEU A 55 -3.44 -55.95 -13.63
CA LEU A 55 -3.49 -55.14 -12.42
C LEU A 55 -3.41 -56.02 -11.15
N LYS A 56 -4.16 -57.13 -11.12
CA LYS A 56 -4.10 -58.10 -10.01
C LYS A 56 -2.72 -58.76 -9.88
N ALA A 57 -2.11 -59.17 -10.99
CA ALA A 57 -0.78 -59.80 -10.98
C ALA A 57 0.30 -58.86 -10.44
N ARG A 58 0.21 -57.56 -10.75
CA ARG A 58 1.15 -56.54 -10.24
C ARG A 58 1.01 -56.34 -8.73
N ILE A 59 -0.22 -56.30 -8.22
CA ILE A 59 -0.50 -56.11 -6.78
C ILE A 59 -0.07 -57.35 -5.98
N ALA A 60 -0.36 -58.56 -6.48
CA ALA A 60 0.05 -59.79 -5.82
C ALA A 60 1.58 -59.90 -5.69
N LYS A 61 2.33 -59.51 -6.73
CA LYS A 61 3.79 -59.49 -6.72
C LYS A 61 4.36 -58.53 -5.67
N GLN A 62 3.72 -57.37 -5.45
CA GLN A 62 4.14 -56.39 -4.45
C GLN A 62 3.89 -56.82 -3.00
N ILE A 63 2.89 -57.70 -2.78
CA ILE A 63 2.58 -58.25 -1.47
C ILE A 63 3.58 -59.36 -1.10
N GLU A 64 3.91 -60.23 -2.07
CA GLU A 64 4.87 -61.32 -1.88
C GLU A 64 6.30 -60.81 -1.60
N GLU A 65 6.69 -59.69 -2.20
CA GLU A 65 8.00 -59.05 -2.01
C GLU A 65 8.21 -58.46 -0.60
N ARG A 66 7.16 -58.31 0.24
CA ARG A 66 7.22 -57.55 1.50
C ARG A 66 7.26 -58.35 2.82
N LYS A 67 7.14 -59.69 2.81
CA LYS A 67 7.35 -60.61 3.98
C LYS A 67 6.95 -60.05 5.38
N ILE A 68 5.66 -59.85 5.66
CA ILE A 68 5.17 -59.37 6.99
C ILE A 68 4.44 -60.49 7.75
N ALA A 69 4.70 -60.61 9.07
CA ALA A 69 4.19 -61.64 9.99
C ALA A 69 2.77 -61.36 10.55
N GLU A 70 2.08 -62.40 11.01
CA GLU A 70 0.61 -62.46 11.19
C GLU A 70 -0.06 -61.52 12.26
N PRO A 71 -1.26 -60.96 11.96
CA PRO A 71 -2.08 -60.06 12.82
C PRO A 71 -2.88 -60.69 13.98
N SER A 72 -2.79 -62.00 14.21
CA SER A 72 -3.78 -62.77 15.03
C SER A 72 -3.83 -62.39 16.52
N HIS A 73 -2.83 -61.68 17.03
CA HIS A 73 -2.74 -61.30 18.44
C HIS A 73 -3.54 -60.02 18.78
N LEU A 74 -3.72 -59.10 17.83
CA LEU A 74 -4.43 -57.83 18.05
C LEU A 74 -5.94 -58.05 18.12
N ILE A 75 -6.46 -58.88 17.20
CA ILE A 75 -7.88 -59.20 17.09
C ILE A 75 -8.40 -59.92 18.34
N LYS A 76 -7.61 -60.85 18.90
CA LYS A 76 -7.96 -61.57 20.14
C LYS A 76 -8.08 -60.66 21.36
N LYS A 77 -7.28 -59.59 21.45
CA LYS A 77 -7.35 -58.63 22.56
C LYS A 77 -8.51 -57.65 22.41
N MET A 78 -8.80 -57.20 21.19
CA MET A 78 -9.98 -56.37 20.92
C MET A 78 -11.29 -57.10 21.22
N GLN A 79 -11.36 -58.42 20.94
CA GLN A 79 -12.50 -59.26 21.31
C GLN A 79 -12.70 -59.42 22.84
N ALA A 80 -11.64 -59.35 23.64
CA ALA A 80 -11.72 -59.41 25.10
C ALA A 80 -12.30 -58.12 25.71
N ILE A 81 -11.95 -56.97 25.14
CA ILE A 81 -12.40 -55.64 25.60
C ILE A 81 -13.90 -55.43 25.36
N VAL A 82 -14.41 -55.86 24.21
CA VAL A 82 -15.86 -55.80 23.90
C VAL A 82 -16.69 -56.66 24.86
N LYS A 83 -16.06 -57.64 25.53
CA LYS A 83 -16.68 -58.47 26.58
C LYS A 83 -16.48 -57.96 28.01
N GLY A 84 -15.96 -56.73 28.18
CA GLY A 84 -15.89 -56.03 29.48
C GLY A 84 -14.48 -55.90 30.08
N GLY A 85 -13.47 -55.56 29.26
CA GLY A 85 -12.07 -55.40 29.70
C GLY A 85 -11.85 -54.23 30.69
N ASN A 86 -10.83 -54.34 31.54
CA ASN A 86 -10.53 -53.33 32.58
C ASN A 86 -9.75 -52.11 32.02
N ALA A 87 -9.64 -51.06 32.84
CA ALA A 87 -9.03 -49.78 32.47
C ALA A 87 -7.55 -49.86 31.98
N ASP A 88 -6.78 -50.87 32.38
CA ASP A 88 -5.38 -51.05 31.98
C ASP A 88 -5.26 -51.47 30.50
N GLU A 89 -6.27 -52.16 29.97
CA GLU A 89 -6.31 -52.58 28.56
C GLU A 89 -6.71 -51.44 27.62
N ILE A 90 -7.49 -50.48 28.13
CA ILE A 90 -7.88 -49.25 27.40
C ILE A 90 -6.68 -48.28 27.35
N ALA A 91 -5.94 -48.13 28.45
CA ALA A 91 -4.75 -47.28 28.50
C ALA A 91 -3.64 -47.73 27.54
N TRP A 92 -3.49 -49.04 27.33
CA TRP A 92 -2.53 -49.58 26.35
C TRP A 92 -2.90 -49.24 24.89
N ILE A 93 -4.20 -49.15 24.56
CA ILE A 93 -4.66 -48.79 23.21
C ILE A 93 -4.39 -47.31 22.92
N ASP A 94 -4.61 -46.43 23.89
CA ASP A 94 -4.25 -45.02 23.76
C ASP A 94 -2.74 -44.84 23.55
N GLU A 95 -1.90 -45.63 24.23
CA GLU A 95 -0.45 -45.64 24.02
C GLU A 95 -0.07 -46.19 22.62
N TYR A 96 -0.77 -47.23 22.14
CA TYR A 96 -0.54 -47.83 20.82
C TYR A 96 -0.89 -46.87 19.67
N PHE A 97 -2.02 -46.16 19.73
CA PHE A 97 -2.42 -45.19 18.70
C PHE A 97 -1.57 -43.91 18.74
N ASN A 98 -1.12 -43.48 19.92
CA ASN A 98 -0.21 -42.34 20.04
C ASN A 98 1.22 -42.66 19.58
N SER A 99 1.57 -43.93 19.34
CA SER A 99 2.89 -44.34 18.84
C SER A 99 3.10 -44.15 17.32
N GLY A 100 2.08 -43.66 16.58
CA GLY A 100 2.22 -43.22 15.19
C GLY A 100 2.46 -44.33 14.16
N LYS A 101 2.12 -45.58 14.47
CA LYS A 101 2.22 -46.71 13.54
C LYS A 101 0.83 -47.12 13.04
N THR A 102 0.36 -46.47 11.98
CA THR A 102 -0.90 -46.84 11.31
C THR A 102 -0.61 -47.48 9.96
N TYR A 103 -0.94 -48.77 9.84
CA TYR A 103 -1.27 -49.42 8.57
C TYR A 103 -2.56 -50.21 8.77
N LEU A 104 -3.34 -50.35 7.67
CA LEU A 104 -4.40 -51.33 7.40
C LEU A 104 -5.86 -50.82 7.42
N ILE A 105 -6.31 -50.30 6.26
CA ILE A 105 -7.74 -50.14 5.91
C ILE A 105 -8.32 -51.45 5.35
N SER A 106 -7.51 -52.30 4.73
CA SER A 106 -7.99 -53.55 4.11
C SER A 106 -8.42 -54.62 5.11
N GLU A 107 -7.86 -54.63 6.33
CA GLU A 107 -8.20 -55.63 7.36
C GLU A 107 -9.52 -55.31 8.09
N PHE A 108 -10.00 -54.07 8.01
CA PHE A 108 -11.28 -53.66 8.60
C PHE A 108 -12.46 -54.27 7.83
N ASP A 109 -12.36 -54.34 6.50
CA ASP A 109 -13.39 -54.91 5.63
C ASP A 109 -13.52 -56.44 5.81
N ASP A 110 -12.39 -57.13 5.97
CA ASP A 110 -12.38 -58.59 6.22
C ASP A 110 -12.90 -58.92 7.63
N GLY A 111 -12.64 -58.06 8.62
CA GLY A 111 -13.21 -58.15 9.96
C GLY A 111 -14.74 -58.02 9.97
N ILE A 112 -15.29 -57.08 9.21
CA ILE A 112 -16.75 -56.89 9.09
C ILE A 112 -17.40 -58.08 8.39
N LYS A 113 -16.71 -58.68 7.41
CA LYS A 113 -17.21 -59.85 6.68
C LYS A 113 -17.27 -61.10 7.56
N ALA A 114 -16.27 -61.32 8.40
CA ALA A 114 -16.26 -62.42 9.38
C ALA A 114 -17.35 -62.26 10.45
N ILE A 115 -17.59 -61.03 10.93
CA ILE A 115 -18.65 -60.72 11.91
C ILE A 115 -20.04 -61.00 11.32
N ARG A 116 -20.23 -60.76 10.01
CA ARG A 116 -21.48 -61.07 9.32
C ARG A 116 -21.73 -62.58 9.25
N GLU A 117 -20.73 -63.37 8.87
CA GLU A 117 -20.86 -64.81 8.71
C GLU A 117 -21.09 -65.52 10.06
N GLU A 118 -20.45 -65.06 11.14
CA GLU A 118 -20.62 -65.62 12.49
C GLU A 118 -22.01 -65.29 13.08
N ASN A 119 -22.55 -64.11 12.82
CA ASN A 119 -23.86 -63.71 13.34
C ASN A 119 -25.05 -64.27 12.52
N GLU A 120 -24.86 -64.52 11.22
CA GLU A 120 -25.81 -65.28 10.40
C GLU A 120 -25.90 -66.75 10.85
N GLN A 121 -24.79 -67.35 11.29
CA GLN A 121 -24.79 -68.71 11.88
C GLN A 121 -25.47 -68.77 13.27
N ASN A 122 -25.52 -67.66 14.02
CA ASN A 122 -26.07 -67.59 15.38
C ASN A 122 -27.55 -67.13 15.47
N GLY A 123 -28.24 -66.93 14.35
CA GLY A 123 -29.70 -66.71 14.33
C GLY A 123 -30.21 -65.37 14.87
N GLN A 124 -29.37 -64.33 14.96
CA GLN A 124 -29.76 -62.99 15.47
C GLN A 124 -30.25 -62.03 14.36
N THR A 125 -31.26 -62.44 13.60
CA THR A 125 -31.63 -61.75 12.34
C THR A 125 -32.62 -60.57 12.48
N ASN A 126 -33.26 -60.35 13.64
CA ASN A 126 -34.40 -59.43 13.74
C ASN A 126 -34.09 -58.01 14.26
N ILE A 127 -32.94 -57.76 14.90
CA ILE A 127 -32.60 -56.41 15.39
C ILE A 127 -31.86 -55.58 14.32
N ILE A 128 -31.13 -56.24 13.41
CA ILE A 128 -30.37 -55.56 12.36
C ILE A 128 -31.25 -55.27 11.13
N LYS A 129 -32.34 -56.01 10.91
CA LYS A 129 -33.22 -55.79 9.74
C LYS A 129 -33.85 -54.40 9.67
N SER A 130 -34.21 -53.76 10.80
CA SER A 130 -34.84 -52.42 10.73
C SER A 130 -33.85 -51.30 10.41
N THR A 131 -32.64 -51.37 10.95
CA THR A 131 -31.60 -50.35 10.75
C THR A 131 -30.84 -50.57 9.45
N TYR A 132 -30.65 -51.82 9.02
CA TYR A 132 -29.90 -52.18 7.81
C TYR A 132 -30.76 -52.21 6.54
N SER A 133 -32.08 -52.52 6.63
CA SER A 133 -33.00 -52.36 5.48
C SER A 133 -33.17 -50.87 5.14
N ALA A 134 -33.24 -49.97 6.12
CA ALA A 134 -33.33 -48.53 5.87
C ALA A 134 -32.08 -47.93 5.16
N VAL A 135 -30.91 -48.55 5.36
CA VAL A 135 -29.65 -48.13 4.72
C VAL A 135 -29.48 -48.79 3.34
N MET A 136 -29.84 -50.07 3.18
CA MET A 136 -29.70 -50.79 1.91
C MET A 136 -30.84 -50.54 0.91
N ASP A 137 -32.07 -50.22 1.37
CA ASP A 137 -33.17 -49.82 0.50
C ASP A 137 -32.92 -48.45 -0.17
N ASN A 138 -31.98 -47.64 0.35
CA ASN A 138 -31.47 -46.43 -0.31
C ASN A 138 -30.32 -46.68 -1.31
N VAL A 139 -29.60 -47.81 -1.20
CA VAL A 139 -28.54 -48.18 -2.16
C VAL A 139 -29.10 -49.03 -3.32
N GLY A 140 -30.25 -49.69 -3.12
CA GLY A 140 -30.88 -50.55 -4.12
C GLY A 140 -31.75 -49.87 -5.19
N ALA A 141 -32.05 -48.57 -5.08
CA ALA A 141 -33.00 -47.89 -5.97
C ALA A 141 -32.36 -46.99 -7.05
N GLN A 142 -31.03 -46.88 -7.13
CA GLN A 142 -30.35 -46.17 -8.21
C GLN A 142 -29.26 -47.05 -8.81
N GLY A 143 -29.44 -47.42 -10.07
CA GLY A 143 -28.42 -48.13 -10.84
C GLY A 143 -27.14 -47.32 -10.97
N ASN A 144 -26.02 -48.05 -10.99
CA ASN A 144 -24.67 -47.61 -11.35
C ASN A 144 -23.97 -46.65 -10.35
N TRP A 145 -23.39 -47.24 -9.30
CA TRP A 145 -22.38 -46.63 -8.41
C TRP A 145 -21.21 -45.94 -9.17
N LEU A 146 -20.91 -46.38 -10.39
CA LEU A 146 -19.84 -45.80 -11.21
C LEU A 146 -20.19 -44.43 -11.80
N ASP A 147 -21.46 -44.05 -11.89
CA ASP A 147 -21.88 -42.74 -12.40
C ASP A 147 -22.01 -41.69 -11.27
N THR A 148 -22.13 -42.13 -10.01
CA THR A 148 -22.02 -41.25 -8.83
C THR A 148 -20.58 -40.79 -8.59
N LEU A 149 -19.58 -41.60 -8.97
CA LEU A 149 -18.17 -41.19 -8.98
C LEU A 149 -17.81 -40.26 -10.16
N LYS A 150 -18.68 -40.10 -11.17
CA LYS A 150 -18.46 -39.22 -12.33
C LYS A 150 -19.01 -37.80 -12.17
N LEU A 151 -19.79 -37.52 -11.12
CA LEU A 151 -20.33 -36.19 -10.83
C LEU A 151 -19.72 -35.63 -9.55
N GLY A 152 -18.54 -35.02 -9.69
CA GLY A 152 -17.85 -34.31 -8.62
C GLY A 152 -18.49 -32.95 -8.28
N TYR A 153 -18.43 -32.62 -6.99
CA TYR A 153 -18.63 -31.29 -6.40
C TYR A 153 -19.98 -30.58 -6.61
N ALA A 154 -21.07 -31.25 -6.21
CA ALA A 154 -22.30 -30.58 -5.76
C ALA A 154 -23.16 -31.43 -4.77
N GLY A 155 -22.79 -32.68 -4.49
CA GLY A 155 -23.67 -33.64 -3.80
C GLY A 155 -23.61 -33.67 -2.26
N GLN A 156 -22.55 -33.14 -1.63
CA GLN A 156 -22.37 -33.28 -0.18
C GLN A 156 -23.19 -32.27 0.65
N SER A 157 -23.44 -31.07 0.14
CA SER A 157 -24.36 -30.14 0.82
C SER A 157 -25.79 -30.64 0.74
N ARG A 158 -26.18 -31.28 -0.37
CA ARG A 158 -27.55 -31.76 -0.58
C ARG A 158 -27.90 -32.96 0.29
N ALA A 159 -27.01 -33.93 0.48
CA ALA A 159 -27.23 -35.04 1.42
C ALA A 159 -27.36 -34.56 2.88
N THR A 160 -26.57 -33.56 3.27
CA THR A 160 -26.60 -32.96 4.63
C THR A 160 -27.86 -32.10 4.82
N ILE A 161 -28.26 -31.33 3.79
CA ILE A 161 -29.48 -30.52 3.78
C ILE A 161 -30.73 -31.41 3.73
N ASP A 162 -30.71 -32.52 2.99
CA ASP A 162 -31.84 -33.45 2.89
C ASP A 162 -32.02 -34.28 4.18
N LEU A 163 -30.91 -34.66 4.86
CA LEU A 163 -30.99 -35.28 6.18
C LEU A 163 -31.52 -34.29 7.23
N ALA A 164 -31.04 -33.03 7.21
CA ALA A 164 -31.51 -31.97 8.09
C ALA A 164 -32.98 -31.61 7.81
N HIS A 165 -33.42 -31.59 6.55
CA HIS A 165 -34.82 -31.36 6.15
C HIS A 165 -35.73 -32.51 6.59
N LYS A 166 -35.29 -33.76 6.49
CA LYS A 166 -36.10 -34.92 6.86
C LYS A 166 -36.25 -35.07 8.38
N TYR A 167 -35.21 -34.78 9.16
CA TYR A 167 -35.32 -34.65 10.62
C TYR A 167 -36.27 -33.51 11.02
N ASN A 168 -36.27 -32.41 10.26
CA ASN A 168 -37.21 -31.30 10.45
C ASN A 168 -38.67 -31.70 10.12
N GLU A 169 -38.89 -32.60 9.15
CA GLU A 169 -40.23 -33.11 8.82
C GLU A 169 -40.76 -34.13 9.85
N GLU A 170 -39.91 -34.98 10.41
CA GLU A 170 -40.30 -35.88 11.51
C GLU A 170 -40.58 -35.11 12.81
N ASP A 171 -39.80 -34.07 13.11
CA ASP A 171 -40.08 -33.13 14.20
C ASP A 171 -41.38 -32.32 13.94
N LYS A 172 -41.67 -31.93 12.69
CA LYS A 172 -42.96 -31.30 12.34
C LYS A 172 -44.13 -32.25 12.57
N VAL A 173 -43.99 -33.55 12.31
CA VAL A 173 -45.06 -34.54 12.55
C VAL A 173 -45.25 -34.80 14.05
N ALA A 174 -44.18 -34.93 14.83
CA ALA A 174 -44.26 -35.09 16.28
C ALA A 174 -44.82 -33.84 16.97
N THR A 175 -44.37 -32.65 16.53
CA THR A 175 -44.87 -31.35 17.01
C THR A 175 -46.32 -31.13 16.58
N LYS A 176 -46.71 -31.52 15.35
CA LYS A 176 -48.09 -31.47 14.87
C LYS A 176 -49.01 -32.38 15.69
N ASN A 177 -48.60 -33.61 16.01
CA ASN A 177 -49.40 -34.52 16.85
C ASN A 177 -49.54 -34.00 18.29
N LEU A 178 -48.49 -33.36 18.83
CA LEU A 178 -48.54 -32.67 20.12
C LEU A 178 -49.43 -31.42 20.06
N LEU A 179 -49.37 -30.66 18.96
CA LEU A 179 -50.19 -29.47 18.68
C LEU A 179 -51.67 -29.83 18.50
N GLU A 180 -51.99 -30.93 17.83
CA GLU A 180 -53.36 -31.44 17.69
C GLU A 180 -53.94 -31.87 19.05
N ALA A 181 -53.12 -32.46 19.93
CA ALA A 181 -53.50 -32.78 21.30
C ALA A 181 -53.71 -31.53 22.18
N ILE A 182 -52.94 -30.46 21.98
CA ILE A 182 -53.07 -29.18 22.72
C ILE A 182 -54.26 -28.37 22.19
N THR A 183 -54.48 -28.34 20.88
CA THR A 183 -55.59 -27.60 20.23
C THR A 183 -56.95 -28.24 20.55
N ALA A 184 -57.00 -29.56 20.79
CA ALA A 184 -58.19 -30.24 21.30
C ALA A 184 -58.60 -29.80 22.73
N HIS A 185 -57.75 -29.04 23.43
CA HIS A 185 -57.98 -28.57 24.80
C HIS A 185 -57.96 -27.05 24.98
N ASN A 186 -57.72 -26.25 23.93
CA ASN A 186 -57.76 -24.78 24.01
C ASN A 186 -58.31 -24.17 22.71
N SER A 187 -59.49 -23.54 22.79
CA SER A 187 -60.25 -23.03 21.64
C SER A 187 -59.75 -21.69 21.07
N ASP A 188 -58.79 -21.03 21.71
CA ASP A 188 -58.57 -19.59 21.50
C ASP A 188 -57.25 -19.23 20.80
N PHE A 189 -56.53 -20.19 20.22
CA PHE A 189 -55.25 -19.93 19.52
C PHE A 189 -55.40 -20.00 17.99
N SER A 190 -55.11 -18.90 17.29
CA SER A 190 -55.24 -18.84 15.83
C SER A 190 -54.01 -19.41 15.11
N LYS A 191 -54.20 -19.92 13.89
CA LYS A 191 -53.10 -20.44 13.05
C LYS A 191 -52.00 -19.39 12.77
N SER A 192 -52.33 -18.10 12.74
CA SER A 192 -51.35 -17.02 12.53
C SER A 192 -50.47 -16.76 13.75
N ASP A 193 -50.97 -17.00 14.96
CA ASP A 193 -50.18 -16.87 16.18
C ASP A 193 -49.09 -17.97 16.24
N TRP A 194 -49.42 -19.16 15.72
CA TRP A 194 -48.49 -20.28 15.59
C TRP A 194 -47.39 -20.04 14.53
N ASP A 195 -47.74 -19.48 13.37
CA ASP A 195 -46.76 -19.17 12.31
C ASP A 195 -45.76 -18.06 12.71
N ARG A 196 -46.13 -17.23 13.69
CA ARG A 196 -45.27 -16.21 14.28
C ARG A 196 -44.27 -16.81 15.27
N LEU A 197 -44.65 -17.88 15.95
CA LEU A 197 -43.89 -18.57 16.98
C LEU A 197 -42.74 -19.42 16.41
N LEU A 198 -42.94 -20.02 15.22
CA LEU A 198 -41.92 -20.83 14.53
C LEU A 198 -40.78 -20.01 13.89
N ARG A 199 -40.87 -18.68 13.85
CA ARG A 199 -39.89 -17.80 13.16
C ARG A 199 -38.90 -17.11 14.09
N THR A 200 -39.03 -17.23 15.41
CA THR A 200 -38.14 -16.57 16.38
C THR A 200 -37.06 -17.54 16.88
N SER A 201 -35.79 -17.25 16.57
CA SER A 201 -34.61 -17.99 17.04
C SER A 201 -34.13 -17.46 18.40
N PRO A 202 -33.86 -18.31 19.41
CA PRO A 202 -33.37 -17.83 20.70
C PRO A 202 -31.85 -17.69 20.68
N HIS A 203 -31.36 -16.45 20.75
CA HIS A 203 -30.00 -16.18 21.22
C HIS A 203 -29.94 -16.20 22.76
N ALA A 204 -28.81 -16.69 23.25
CA ALA A 204 -28.57 -17.12 24.62
C ALA A 204 -28.89 -16.06 25.68
N GLY A 205 -29.61 -16.47 26.72
CA GLY A 205 -29.71 -15.71 27.97
C GLY A 205 -31.00 -15.90 28.76
N ASN A 206 -32.09 -16.39 28.14
CA ASN A 206 -33.37 -16.43 28.87
C ASN A 206 -34.31 -17.58 28.44
N TYR A 207 -33.76 -18.80 28.34
CA TYR A 207 -34.51 -19.99 27.90
C TYR A 207 -35.77 -20.24 28.75
N ASP A 208 -35.72 -20.00 30.06
CA ASP A 208 -36.85 -20.21 30.96
C ASP A 208 -37.97 -19.18 30.76
N THR A 209 -37.60 -17.93 30.51
CA THR A 209 -38.57 -16.86 30.21
C THR A 209 -39.21 -17.07 28.85
N HIS A 210 -38.45 -17.57 27.88
CA HIS A 210 -38.97 -17.94 26.55
C HIS A 210 -39.87 -19.17 26.62
N LEU A 211 -39.49 -20.22 27.37
CA LEU A 211 -40.33 -21.42 27.52
C LEU A 211 -41.65 -21.09 28.23
N ALA A 212 -41.62 -20.20 29.23
CA ALA A 212 -42.80 -19.73 29.94
C ALA A 212 -43.69 -18.84 29.05
N GLN A 213 -43.11 -17.99 28.21
CA GLN A 213 -43.84 -17.23 27.20
C GLN A 213 -44.47 -18.13 26.12
N ILE A 214 -43.79 -19.21 25.74
CA ILE A 214 -44.24 -20.11 24.66
C ILE A 214 -45.31 -21.09 25.14
N LEU A 215 -45.13 -21.70 26.31
CA LEU A 215 -46.08 -22.69 26.84
C LEU A 215 -47.22 -22.02 27.61
N GLY A 216 -47.09 -20.75 27.96
CA GLY A 216 -47.98 -20.03 28.86
C GLY A 216 -47.65 -20.34 30.32
N GLU A 217 -47.65 -19.30 31.16
CA GLU A 217 -47.34 -19.42 32.60
C GLU A 217 -48.24 -20.44 33.30
N GLU A 218 -49.50 -20.53 32.87
CA GLU A 218 -50.51 -21.46 33.40
C GLU A 218 -50.14 -22.94 33.12
N PHE A 219 -49.69 -23.27 31.90
CA PHE A 219 -49.30 -24.64 31.53
C PHE A 219 -48.02 -25.08 32.24
N CYS A 220 -47.02 -24.18 32.29
CA CYS A 220 -45.78 -24.42 33.03
C CYS A 220 -46.05 -24.68 34.51
N ARG A 221 -47.06 -24.01 35.08
CA ARG A 221 -47.49 -24.20 36.47
C ARG A 221 -48.27 -25.51 36.68
N GLN A 222 -49.10 -25.91 35.71
CA GLN A 222 -49.92 -27.12 35.80
C GLN A 222 -49.15 -28.42 35.48
N HIS A 223 -48.06 -28.35 34.69
CA HIS A 223 -47.29 -29.52 34.25
C HIS A 223 -45.76 -29.40 34.41
N PRO A 224 -45.24 -29.13 35.63
CA PRO A 224 -43.82 -28.89 35.88
C PRO A 224 -42.91 -30.09 35.53
N GLU A 225 -43.42 -31.31 35.63
CA GLU A 225 -42.66 -32.53 35.29
C GLU A 225 -42.39 -32.65 33.79
N GLN A 226 -43.33 -32.23 32.93
CA GLN A 226 -43.15 -32.27 31.48
C GLN A 226 -42.15 -31.20 31.03
N VAL A 227 -42.23 -30.01 31.61
CA VAL A 227 -41.25 -28.92 31.39
C VAL A 227 -39.84 -29.38 31.76
N THR A 228 -39.69 -30.06 32.90
CA THR A 228 -38.39 -30.60 33.34
C THR A 228 -37.84 -31.65 32.36
N LYS A 229 -38.70 -32.52 31.83
CA LYS A 229 -38.31 -33.55 30.84
C LYS A 229 -37.85 -32.92 29.52
N ILE A 230 -38.55 -31.88 29.04
CA ILE A 230 -38.19 -31.13 27.83
C ILE A 230 -36.82 -30.45 27.99
N LYS A 231 -36.59 -29.76 29.13
CA LYS A 231 -35.29 -29.15 29.43
C LYS A 231 -34.15 -30.17 29.40
N LYS A 232 -34.36 -31.35 30.01
CA LYS A 232 -33.34 -32.41 30.09
C LYS A 232 -33.02 -33.02 28.72
N MET A 233 -34.02 -33.25 27.86
CA MET A 233 -33.77 -33.73 26.49
C MET A 233 -33.01 -32.70 25.65
N HIS A 234 -33.31 -31.42 25.81
CA HIS A 234 -32.64 -30.38 25.05
C HIS A 234 -31.18 -30.19 25.48
N GLN A 235 -30.91 -30.30 26.78
CA GLN A 235 -29.54 -30.30 27.31
C GLN A 235 -28.71 -31.48 26.76
N ILE A 236 -29.26 -32.70 26.78
CA ILE A 236 -28.58 -33.89 26.24
C ILE A 236 -28.30 -33.72 24.74
N LYS A 237 -29.24 -33.16 23.97
CA LYS A 237 -29.06 -32.85 22.55
C LYS A 237 -27.93 -31.84 22.35
N HIS A 238 -27.88 -30.78 23.15
CA HIS A 238 -26.85 -29.76 23.05
C HIS A 238 -25.45 -30.31 23.37
N GLU A 239 -25.33 -31.13 24.40
CA GLU A 239 -24.07 -31.78 24.79
C GLU A 239 -23.59 -32.78 23.74
N ALA A 240 -24.50 -33.56 23.14
CA ALA A 240 -24.16 -34.51 22.08
C ALA A 240 -23.67 -33.83 20.79
N VAL A 241 -24.32 -32.73 20.37
CA VAL A 241 -23.90 -31.93 19.21
C VAL A 241 -22.55 -31.27 19.46
N GLN A 242 -22.35 -30.68 20.65
CA GLN A 242 -21.05 -30.09 20.99
C GLN A 242 -19.91 -31.11 21.03
N ASN A 243 -20.17 -32.34 21.50
CA ASN A 243 -19.14 -33.40 21.49
C ASN A 243 -18.85 -33.90 20.07
N PHE A 244 -19.86 -34.03 19.21
CA PHE A 244 -19.64 -34.44 17.82
C PHE A 244 -18.82 -33.38 17.05
N GLU A 245 -19.19 -32.09 17.20
CA GLU A 245 -18.48 -30.96 16.60
C GLU A 245 -17.05 -30.80 17.14
N LYS A 246 -16.84 -31.00 18.45
CA LYS A 246 -15.51 -30.85 19.06
C LYS A 246 -14.56 -32.00 18.79
N THR A 247 -15.06 -33.21 18.57
CA THR A 247 -14.20 -34.41 18.56
C THR A 247 -14.10 -35.05 17.19
N ILE A 248 -15.20 -35.18 16.45
CA ILE A 248 -15.24 -35.98 15.21
C ILE A 248 -14.92 -35.12 13.98
N VAL A 249 -15.47 -33.91 13.91
CA VAL A 249 -15.27 -33.00 12.75
C VAL A 249 -13.79 -32.65 12.52
N PRO A 250 -12.99 -32.30 13.56
CA PRO A 250 -11.58 -31.96 13.34
C PRO A 250 -10.71 -33.14 12.89
N LEU A 251 -11.11 -34.38 13.25
CA LEU A 251 -10.39 -35.59 12.84
C LEU A 251 -10.60 -35.90 11.35
N PHE A 252 -11.81 -35.74 10.84
CA PHE A 252 -12.10 -35.92 9.42
C PHE A 252 -11.45 -34.83 8.56
N GLU A 253 -11.50 -33.57 9.01
CA GLU A 253 -10.82 -32.46 8.31
C GLU A 253 -9.31 -32.68 8.24
N LYS A 254 -8.70 -33.21 9.31
CA LYS A 254 -7.26 -33.49 9.32
C LYS A 254 -6.85 -34.62 8.37
N LEU A 255 -7.65 -35.68 8.29
CA LEU A 255 -7.38 -36.83 7.41
C LEU A 255 -7.53 -36.49 5.92
N ASP A 256 -8.54 -35.68 5.59
CA ASP A 256 -8.79 -35.21 4.22
C ASP A 256 -7.66 -34.26 3.76
N GLN A 257 -7.23 -33.35 4.64
CA GLN A 257 -6.10 -32.45 4.40
C GLN A 257 -4.77 -33.20 4.20
N GLU A 258 -4.51 -34.29 4.93
CA GLU A 258 -3.27 -35.07 4.76
C GLU A 258 -3.26 -35.85 3.43
N TYR A 259 -4.42 -36.36 3.00
CA TYR A 259 -4.55 -37.14 1.76
C TYR A 259 -4.44 -36.25 0.50
N GLU A 260 -5.08 -35.07 0.49
CA GLU A 260 -4.98 -34.13 -0.64
C GLU A 260 -3.54 -33.59 -0.81
N LYS A 261 -2.81 -33.39 0.30
CA LYS A 261 -1.43 -32.88 0.27
C LYS A 261 -0.46 -33.85 -0.39
N GLU A 262 -0.49 -35.14 -0.06
CA GLU A 262 0.45 -36.12 -0.65
C GLU A 262 0.25 -36.27 -2.16
N TYR A 263 -1.00 -36.28 -2.63
CA TYR A 263 -1.31 -36.44 -4.05
C TYR A 263 -0.92 -35.20 -4.86
N TYR A 264 -1.18 -34.00 -4.32
CA TYR A 264 -0.82 -32.73 -4.94
C TYR A 264 0.70 -32.55 -5.08
N HIS A 265 1.47 -32.98 -4.07
CA HIS A 265 2.93 -32.88 -4.07
C HIS A 265 3.59 -33.70 -5.17
N ALA A 266 3.15 -34.95 -5.37
CA ALA A 266 3.71 -35.85 -6.37
C ALA A 266 3.45 -35.37 -7.81
N ALA A 267 2.29 -34.75 -8.05
CA ALA A 267 1.94 -34.20 -9.37
C ALA A 267 2.77 -32.96 -9.73
N LYS A 268 2.97 -32.03 -8.77
CA LYS A 268 3.68 -30.77 -9.00
C LYS A 268 5.19 -30.91 -9.19
N ILE A 269 5.83 -31.88 -8.53
CA ILE A 269 7.26 -32.18 -8.77
C ILE A 269 7.48 -32.59 -10.22
N LYS A 270 6.58 -33.41 -10.79
CA LYS A 270 6.70 -33.92 -12.16
C LYS A 270 6.50 -32.84 -13.23
N GLU A 271 5.66 -31.84 -12.94
CA GLU A 271 5.42 -30.68 -13.79
C GLU A 271 6.64 -29.74 -13.81
N LEU A 272 7.27 -29.52 -12.65
CA LEU A 272 8.49 -28.72 -12.51
C LEU A 272 9.70 -29.34 -13.21
N GLU A 273 9.88 -30.66 -13.13
CA GLU A 273 10.95 -31.37 -13.86
C GLU A 273 10.77 -31.25 -15.38
N LEU A 274 9.52 -31.17 -15.85
CA LEU A 274 9.18 -31.01 -17.26
C LEU A 274 9.47 -29.58 -17.77
N ILE A 275 9.16 -28.56 -16.96
CA ILE A 275 9.38 -27.14 -17.30
C ILE A 275 10.87 -26.77 -17.28
N THR A 276 11.61 -27.28 -16.29
CA THR A 276 13.01 -26.90 -16.07
C THR A 276 14.03 -27.79 -16.79
N GLY A 277 13.64 -28.99 -17.22
CA GLY A 277 14.54 -29.97 -17.84
C GLY A 277 15.57 -30.58 -16.87
N LEU A 278 15.42 -30.37 -15.55
CA LEU A 278 16.34 -30.85 -14.53
C LEU A 278 15.61 -31.70 -13.46
N PRO A 279 16.21 -32.79 -12.96
CA PRO A 279 15.63 -33.59 -11.88
C PRO A 279 15.65 -32.84 -10.55
N VAL A 280 14.49 -32.71 -9.89
CA VAL A 280 14.35 -31.97 -8.63
C VAL A 280 14.68 -32.92 -7.47
N LYS A 281 15.82 -32.66 -6.81
CA LYS A 281 16.25 -33.44 -5.64
C LYS A 281 15.93 -32.69 -4.35
N VAL A 282 15.23 -33.36 -3.45
CA VAL A 282 14.91 -32.85 -2.11
C VAL A 282 16.21 -32.46 -1.37
N GLY A 283 16.28 -31.24 -0.83
CA GLY A 283 17.44 -30.72 -0.09
C GLY A 283 18.35 -29.72 -0.82
N LYS A 284 18.04 -29.30 -2.06
CA LYS A 284 18.79 -28.24 -2.78
C LYS A 284 18.13 -26.86 -2.66
N GLU A 285 18.95 -25.82 -2.54
CA GLU A 285 18.52 -24.41 -2.55
C GLU A 285 18.45 -23.86 -3.98
N PHE A 286 17.40 -23.09 -4.27
CA PHE A 286 17.21 -22.37 -5.53
C PHE A 286 16.80 -20.93 -5.25
N GLU A 287 17.11 -20.02 -6.16
CA GLU A 287 16.63 -18.64 -6.11
C GLU A 287 15.76 -18.38 -7.32
N ILE A 288 14.54 -17.89 -7.09
CA ILE A 288 13.60 -17.54 -8.15
C ILE A 288 13.46 -16.03 -8.15
N ILE A 289 13.63 -15.44 -9.32
CA ILE A 289 13.45 -14.01 -9.53
C ILE A 289 12.19 -13.81 -10.35
N LYS A 290 11.25 -13.04 -9.80
CA LYS A 290 10.01 -12.70 -10.48
C LYS A 290 10.07 -11.23 -10.87
N ALA A 291 10.14 -10.97 -12.17
CA ALA A 291 9.88 -9.65 -12.72
C ALA A 291 8.36 -9.47 -12.80
N ASP A 292 7.83 -8.42 -12.21
CA ASP A 292 6.43 -8.04 -12.36
C ASP A 292 6.31 -7.18 -13.62
N GLY A 293 5.60 -7.66 -14.64
CA GLY A 293 5.44 -6.94 -15.91
C GLY A 293 4.67 -5.62 -15.78
N SER A 294 4.01 -5.38 -14.63
CA SER A 294 3.20 -4.18 -14.38
C SER A 294 3.84 -3.17 -13.43
N SER A 295 4.84 -3.60 -12.63
CA SER A 295 5.57 -2.71 -11.73
C SER A 295 7.03 -2.63 -12.15
N SER A 296 7.62 -1.44 -12.05
CA SER A 296 9.03 -1.20 -12.38
C SER A 296 9.99 -1.81 -11.36
N THR A 297 9.68 -2.97 -10.79
CA THR A 297 10.45 -3.66 -9.73
C THR A 297 10.57 -5.17 -9.99
N ALA A 298 11.69 -5.76 -9.57
CA ALA A 298 11.92 -7.20 -9.58
C ALA A 298 12.09 -7.70 -8.14
N LYS A 299 11.45 -8.83 -7.80
CA LYS A 299 11.54 -9.45 -6.48
C LYS A 299 12.39 -10.71 -6.56
N ILE A 300 13.43 -10.78 -5.72
CA ILE A 300 14.32 -11.93 -5.59
C ILE A 300 13.90 -12.71 -4.33
N LYS A 301 13.47 -13.97 -4.49
CA LYS A 301 13.10 -14.84 -3.36
C LYS A 301 13.95 -16.12 -3.38
N LYS A 302 14.62 -16.39 -2.25
CA LYS A 302 15.37 -17.65 -2.05
C LYS A 302 14.41 -18.72 -1.54
N ILE A 303 14.44 -19.89 -2.17
CA ILE A 303 13.63 -21.03 -1.78
C ILE A 303 14.57 -22.20 -1.46
N LYS A 304 14.57 -22.59 -0.19
CA LYS A 304 15.28 -23.77 0.29
C LYS A 304 14.32 -24.95 0.32
N TRP A 305 14.59 -25.98 -0.48
CA TRP A 305 13.72 -27.14 -0.58
C TRP A 305 13.99 -28.11 0.58
N GLU A 306 13.41 -27.86 1.75
CA GLU A 306 13.42 -28.82 2.86
C GLU A 306 12.29 -29.85 2.67
N ASN A 307 12.33 -31.01 3.33
CA ASN A 307 11.46 -32.18 3.14
C ASN A 307 9.92 -31.93 3.25
N ARG A 308 9.48 -30.68 3.41
CA ARG A 308 8.09 -30.23 3.36
C ARG A 308 7.98 -29.10 2.35
N LEU A 309 7.07 -29.26 1.39
CA LEU A 309 6.69 -28.18 0.47
C LEU A 309 5.98 -27.08 1.27
N ASP A 310 6.48 -25.86 1.13
CA ASP A 310 5.79 -24.65 1.52
C ASP A 310 4.70 -24.37 0.47
N GLU A 311 3.43 -24.49 0.86
CA GLU A 311 2.25 -24.23 0.01
C GLU A 311 2.29 -22.81 -0.59
N GLU A 312 2.92 -21.87 0.11
CA GLU A 312 3.09 -20.49 -0.33
C GLU A 312 4.07 -20.39 -1.51
N ALA A 313 5.14 -21.18 -1.51
CA ALA A 313 6.10 -21.26 -2.60
C ALA A 313 5.50 -21.88 -3.87
N ILE A 314 4.65 -22.91 -3.75
CA ILE A 314 3.97 -23.53 -4.91
C ILE A 314 2.91 -22.60 -5.50
N HIS A 315 2.11 -21.95 -4.66
CA HIS A 315 1.07 -21.02 -5.10
C HIS A 315 1.67 -19.81 -5.84
N GLU A 316 2.86 -19.34 -5.44
CA GLU A 316 3.53 -18.23 -6.12
C GLU A 316 4.15 -18.60 -7.48
N ILE A 317 4.68 -19.83 -7.63
CA ILE A 317 5.28 -20.33 -8.88
C ILE A 317 4.20 -20.57 -9.95
N THR A 318 3.02 -21.05 -9.54
CA THR A 318 1.96 -21.50 -10.49
C THR A 318 0.98 -20.41 -10.91
N LYS A 319 1.04 -19.22 -10.31
CA LYS A 319 0.13 -18.09 -10.59
C LYS A 319 0.28 -17.46 -12.00
N GLY A 320 1.27 -17.89 -12.80
CA GLY A 320 1.48 -17.40 -14.17
C GLY A 320 0.88 -18.26 -15.30
N GLY A 321 0.29 -19.43 -14.98
CA GLY A 321 -0.14 -20.37 -16.01
C GLY A 321 -1.60 -20.17 -16.43
N ASN A 322 -1.85 -19.33 -17.43
CA ASN A 322 -3.04 -19.49 -18.30
C ASN A 322 -2.87 -19.06 -19.76
N ASN A 323 -1.67 -18.64 -20.22
CA ASN A 323 -1.40 -18.46 -21.65
C ASN A 323 0.10 -18.66 -21.93
N VAL A 324 0.51 -19.87 -22.30
CA VAL A 324 1.92 -20.19 -22.66
C VAL A 324 2.09 -20.47 -24.16
N HIS A 325 1.14 -20.05 -25.02
CA HIS A 325 1.26 -20.35 -26.45
C HIS A 325 1.56 -19.21 -27.41
N ASP A 326 1.43 -17.93 -27.06
CA ASP A 326 1.77 -16.87 -28.00
C ASP A 326 2.23 -15.59 -27.29
N GLN A 327 3.45 -15.58 -26.76
CA GLN A 327 4.27 -14.38 -26.55
C GLN A 327 5.69 -14.84 -26.19
N ILE A 328 6.69 -14.28 -26.86
CA ILE A 328 8.10 -14.55 -26.56
C ILE A 328 8.42 -13.87 -25.22
N PHE A 329 8.20 -14.58 -24.12
CA PHE A 329 8.77 -14.23 -22.83
C PHE A 329 10.25 -14.63 -22.85
N ILE A 330 11.14 -13.65 -22.69
CA ILE A 330 12.55 -13.94 -22.36
C ILE A 330 12.55 -14.26 -20.87
N ASP A 331 12.27 -15.52 -20.52
CA ASP A 331 12.46 -16.05 -19.17
C ASP A 331 13.94 -16.05 -18.87
N LEU A 332 14.37 -15.08 -18.06
CA LEU A 332 15.76 -14.90 -17.68
C LEU A 332 15.97 -15.59 -16.32
N GLU A 333 16.30 -16.88 -16.35
CA GLU A 333 16.64 -17.66 -15.15
C GLU A 333 18.04 -17.26 -14.65
N ILE A 334 18.10 -16.42 -13.62
CA ILE A 334 19.35 -16.02 -12.97
C ILE A 334 19.58 -16.89 -11.73
N ARG A 335 20.68 -17.65 -11.72
CA ARG A 335 21.14 -18.41 -10.54
C ARG A 335 21.98 -17.51 -9.65
N THR A 336 21.76 -17.48 -8.34
CA THR A 336 22.77 -16.94 -7.41
C THR A 336 22.98 -17.87 -6.21
N GLY A 337 24.20 -17.89 -5.67
CA GLY A 337 24.65 -18.72 -4.56
C GLY A 337 25.16 -17.86 -3.39
N GLY A 338 24.32 -17.71 -2.36
CA GLY A 338 24.63 -17.02 -1.10
C GLY A 338 24.61 -15.49 -1.25
N THR A 339 23.84 -14.70 -0.53
CA THR A 339 23.52 -14.61 0.90
C THR A 339 22.09 -14.04 1.07
N THR A 340 21.43 -14.29 2.20
CA THR A 340 20.02 -13.95 2.45
C THR A 340 19.76 -12.44 2.50
N ARG A 341 19.19 -11.88 1.44
CA ARG A 341 18.49 -10.58 1.45
C ARG A 341 17.38 -10.59 0.40
N THR A 342 16.15 -10.29 0.81
CA THR A 342 15.02 -9.98 -0.09
C THR A 342 15.02 -8.47 -0.30
N ASP A 343 15.76 -8.01 -1.30
CA ASP A 343 15.77 -6.60 -1.68
C ASP A 343 14.75 -6.39 -2.81
N GLU A 344 13.82 -5.45 -2.64
CA GLU A 344 13.03 -4.91 -3.76
C GLU A 344 13.93 -3.96 -4.55
N LEU A 345 14.31 -4.38 -5.76
CA LEU A 345 15.07 -3.56 -6.68
C LEU A 345 14.11 -3.03 -7.73
N SER A 346 14.15 -1.73 -8.02
CA SER A 346 13.57 -1.23 -9.28
C SER A 346 14.19 -2.00 -10.44
N PHE A 347 13.48 -2.26 -11.52
CA PHE A 347 13.92 -3.03 -12.68
C PHE A 347 15.29 -2.55 -13.19
N GLN A 348 15.52 -1.24 -13.22
CA GLN A 348 16.83 -0.65 -13.54
C GLN A 348 17.93 -1.08 -12.55
N LYS A 349 17.71 -0.91 -11.24
CA LYS A 349 18.62 -1.39 -10.18
C LYS A 349 18.79 -2.90 -10.16
N PHE A 350 17.79 -3.66 -10.60
CA PHE A 350 17.86 -5.10 -10.73
C PHE A 350 18.77 -5.49 -11.89
N ILE A 351 18.63 -4.84 -13.05
CA ILE A 351 19.53 -4.99 -14.19
C ILE A 351 20.96 -4.59 -13.78
N GLU A 352 21.13 -3.47 -13.09
CA GLU A 352 22.41 -3.03 -12.54
C GLU A 352 22.99 -4.10 -11.60
N TRP A 353 22.21 -4.57 -10.63
CA TRP A 353 22.62 -5.65 -9.73
C TRP A 353 22.95 -6.96 -10.46
N ALA A 354 22.16 -7.37 -11.44
CA ALA A 354 22.37 -8.61 -12.19
C ALA A 354 23.63 -8.54 -13.06
N ASN A 355 23.91 -7.35 -13.61
CA ASN A 355 25.14 -7.05 -14.35
C ASN A 355 26.36 -6.96 -13.42
N GLU A 356 26.19 -6.46 -12.19
CA GLU A 356 27.25 -6.32 -11.19
C GLU A 356 27.52 -7.61 -10.39
N ASN A 357 26.53 -8.49 -10.23
CA ASN A 357 26.64 -9.69 -9.43
C ASN A 357 27.23 -10.84 -10.26
N ASP A 358 28.42 -11.27 -9.85
CA ASP A 358 29.21 -12.23 -10.59
C ASP A 358 28.56 -13.62 -10.69
N GLN A 359 27.63 -13.91 -9.77
CA GLN A 359 26.93 -15.19 -9.75
C GLN A 359 25.71 -15.24 -10.64
N ALA A 360 25.12 -14.08 -10.97
CA ALA A 360 24.00 -14.02 -11.89
C ALA A 360 24.42 -14.51 -13.29
N SER A 361 23.54 -15.18 -14.02
CA SER A 361 23.81 -15.63 -15.39
C SER A 361 22.56 -15.48 -16.26
N GLU A 362 22.68 -14.84 -17.43
CA GLU A 362 21.60 -14.77 -18.41
C GLU A 362 21.67 -15.98 -19.34
N TYR A 363 20.58 -16.72 -19.54
CA TYR A 363 20.62 -17.88 -20.44
C TYR A 363 20.22 -17.50 -21.86
N PHE A 364 21.07 -17.83 -22.84
CA PHE A 364 20.77 -17.68 -24.27
C PHE A 364 20.57 -19.05 -24.91
N SER A 365 19.42 -19.24 -25.55
CA SER A 365 19.08 -20.52 -26.18
C SER A 365 19.96 -20.81 -27.40
N ASN A 366 20.39 -19.77 -28.12
CA ASN A 366 21.27 -19.83 -29.29
C ASN A 366 21.97 -18.48 -29.54
N HIS A 367 22.89 -18.47 -30.51
CA HIS A 367 23.67 -17.29 -30.92
C HIS A 367 22.80 -16.10 -31.36
N LYS A 368 21.69 -16.32 -32.08
CA LYS A 368 20.80 -15.23 -32.51
C LYS A 368 20.09 -14.55 -31.33
N ALA A 369 19.76 -15.32 -30.29
CA ALA A 369 19.19 -14.79 -29.07
C ALA A 369 20.20 -13.88 -28.34
N LEU A 370 21.50 -14.23 -28.38
CA LEU A 370 22.57 -13.38 -27.88
C LEU A 370 22.71 -12.09 -28.71
N GLU A 371 22.76 -12.18 -30.05
CA GLU A 371 22.84 -11.00 -30.93
C GLU A 371 21.70 -10.01 -30.70
N LYS A 372 20.46 -10.52 -30.56
CA LYS A 372 19.29 -9.73 -30.24
C LYS A 372 19.39 -9.05 -28.86
N ALA A 373 19.89 -9.77 -27.86
CA ALA A 373 20.08 -9.23 -26.50
C ALA A 373 21.23 -8.21 -26.38
N LEU A 374 22.10 -8.14 -27.39
CA LEU A 374 23.15 -7.15 -27.55
C LEU A 374 22.77 -6.05 -28.56
N GLU A 375 21.52 -6.05 -29.04
CA GLU A 375 20.98 -5.12 -30.04
C GLU A 375 21.76 -5.09 -31.37
N LEU A 376 22.51 -6.15 -31.70
CA LEU A 376 23.29 -6.20 -32.94
C LEU A 376 22.39 -6.36 -34.17
N ASP A 377 21.32 -7.14 -34.03
CA ASP A 377 20.36 -7.44 -35.10
C ASP A 377 19.65 -6.17 -35.64
N SER A 378 19.35 -5.24 -34.74
CA SER A 378 18.64 -3.99 -35.02
C SER A 378 19.42 -3.04 -35.91
N TYR A 379 20.74 -3.26 -36.03
CA TYR A 379 21.65 -2.48 -36.87
C TYR A 379 22.28 -3.29 -38.01
N ASN A 380 21.73 -4.47 -38.32
CA ASN A 380 22.30 -5.45 -39.27
C ASN A 380 23.77 -5.78 -38.95
N GLN A 381 24.10 -5.89 -37.65
CA GLN A 381 25.39 -6.37 -37.17
C GLN A 381 25.22 -7.82 -36.69
N GLY A 382 26.27 -8.62 -36.83
CA GLY A 382 26.30 -9.99 -36.31
C GLY A 382 27.61 -10.30 -35.60
N LEU A 383 27.62 -11.36 -34.80
CA LEU A 383 28.85 -11.92 -34.24
C LEU A 383 29.40 -12.96 -35.22
N GLU A 384 30.58 -12.70 -35.77
CA GLU A 384 31.23 -13.58 -36.72
C GLU A 384 32.71 -13.81 -36.34
N PRO A 385 33.27 -14.99 -36.59
CA PRO A 385 34.72 -15.21 -36.50
C PRO A 385 35.49 -14.19 -37.36
N GLY A 386 36.53 -13.60 -36.78
CA GLY A 386 37.33 -12.52 -37.38
C GLY A 386 36.90 -11.11 -36.98
N LEU A 387 35.76 -10.95 -36.28
CA LEU A 387 35.28 -9.65 -35.82
C LEU A 387 36.21 -9.08 -34.74
N VAL A 388 36.72 -7.87 -34.97
CA VAL A 388 37.58 -7.13 -34.05
C VAL A 388 36.72 -6.31 -33.09
N LEU A 389 36.97 -6.50 -31.78
CA LEU A 389 36.23 -5.90 -30.69
C LEU A 389 37.13 -4.96 -29.89
N GLU A 390 36.69 -3.73 -29.70
CA GLU A 390 37.29 -2.73 -28.81
C GLU A 390 36.54 -2.74 -27.48
N TYR A 391 37.25 -2.68 -26.35
CA TYR A 391 36.63 -2.67 -25.03
C TYR A 391 37.45 -1.84 -24.02
N MET A 392 36.79 -1.33 -22.99
CA MET A 392 37.39 -0.44 -21.99
C MET A 392 37.83 -1.20 -20.73
N ALA A 393 39.13 -1.48 -20.59
CA ALA A 393 39.71 -2.07 -19.37
C ALA A 393 40.58 -1.03 -18.65
N ASP A 394 40.29 -0.76 -17.36
CA ASP A 394 41.08 0.14 -16.51
C ASP A 394 41.36 1.53 -17.11
N LYS A 395 40.38 2.11 -17.81
CA LYS A 395 40.44 3.40 -18.54
C LYS A 395 41.33 3.40 -19.80
N ALA A 396 41.78 2.24 -20.26
CA ALA A 396 42.43 2.07 -21.56
C ALA A 396 41.51 1.29 -22.52
N ILE A 397 41.59 1.62 -23.80
CA ILE A 397 40.95 0.84 -24.87
C ILE A 397 41.90 -0.33 -25.19
N ASP A 398 41.37 -1.55 -25.13
CA ASP A 398 42.05 -2.78 -25.53
C ASP A 398 41.27 -3.46 -26.65
N ILE A 399 41.95 -4.34 -27.39
CA ILE A 399 41.41 -4.98 -28.60
C ILE A 399 41.49 -6.49 -28.46
N THR A 400 40.43 -7.18 -28.90
CA THR A 400 40.40 -8.63 -29.06
C THR A 400 39.67 -9.00 -30.36
N THR A 401 39.70 -10.26 -30.75
CA THR A 401 39.05 -10.75 -31.98
C THR A 401 38.27 -12.01 -31.66
N ILE A 402 37.07 -12.18 -32.21
CA ILE A 402 36.34 -13.44 -32.11
C ILE A 402 37.06 -14.48 -32.99
N GLU A 403 37.65 -15.51 -32.40
CA GLU A 403 38.30 -16.58 -33.16
C GLU A 403 37.31 -17.66 -33.62
N ALA A 404 36.36 -18.00 -32.75
CA ALA A 404 35.38 -19.03 -33.01
C ALA A 404 34.11 -18.79 -32.19
N ILE A 405 32.97 -19.22 -32.74
CA ILE A 405 31.67 -19.28 -32.06
C ILE A 405 31.24 -20.76 -32.14
N ASP A 406 31.00 -21.38 -30.99
CA ASP A 406 30.52 -22.76 -30.87
C ASP A 406 29.04 -22.73 -30.46
N PRO A 407 28.09 -22.92 -31.40
CA PRO A 407 26.66 -22.86 -31.10
C PRO A 407 26.18 -24.02 -30.22
N ASP A 408 26.84 -25.17 -30.29
CA ASP A 408 26.43 -26.40 -29.59
C ASP A 408 26.78 -26.31 -28.11
N ASN A 409 27.98 -25.82 -27.81
CA ASN A 409 28.44 -25.57 -26.44
C ASN A 409 28.08 -24.18 -25.92
N LYS A 410 27.53 -23.32 -26.79
CA LYS A 410 27.14 -21.93 -26.48
C LYS A 410 28.31 -21.11 -25.95
N THR A 411 29.47 -21.23 -26.60
CA THR A 411 30.69 -20.51 -26.23
C THR A 411 31.22 -19.65 -27.37
N ILE A 412 31.96 -18.60 -27.00
CA ILE A 412 32.69 -17.70 -27.89
C ILE A 412 34.15 -17.69 -27.43
N ARG A 413 35.08 -17.96 -28.35
CA ARG A 413 36.52 -17.90 -28.10
C ARG A 413 37.10 -16.60 -28.66
N LEU A 414 37.90 -15.94 -27.85
CA LEU A 414 38.56 -14.68 -28.14
C LEU A 414 40.05 -14.88 -28.41
N SER A 415 40.67 -14.01 -29.21
CA SER A 415 42.11 -14.08 -29.56
C SER A 415 43.03 -13.68 -28.41
N LYS A 416 42.50 -12.94 -27.44
CA LYS A 416 43.17 -12.52 -26.22
C LYS A 416 42.29 -12.83 -25.02
N ALA A 417 42.89 -13.28 -23.93
CA ALA A 417 42.18 -13.45 -22.67
C ALA A 417 41.71 -12.07 -22.18
N VAL A 418 40.41 -11.95 -21.94
CA VAL A 418 39.79 -10.71 -21.47
C VAL A 418 39.49 -10.80 -19.98
N PRO A 419 39.54 -9.68 -19.25
CA PRO A 419 39.13 -9.67 -17.85
C PRO A 419 37.65 -10.04 -17.74
N TYR A 420 37.38 -11.05 -16.92
CA TYR A 420 36.04 -11.53 -16.63
C TYR A 420 35.94 -11.67 -15.10
N TYR A 421 35.19 -10.75 -14.47
CA TYR A 421 35.16 -10.56 -13.01
C TYR A 421 36.52 -10.16 -12.40
N LYS A 422 36.49 -9.63 -11.18
CA LYS A 422 37.55 -8.77 -10.60
C LYS A 422 38.99 -9.30 -10.68
N GLU A 423 39.26 -10.58 -10.97
CA GLU A 423 40.63 -11.12 -11.07
C GLU A 423 40.82 -12.31 -12.06
N THR A 424 39.83 -12.72 -12.87
CA THR A 424 40.00 -13.88 -13.78
C THR A 424 40.06 -13.49 -15.26
N THR A 425 41.16 -13.83 -15.93
CA THR A 425 41.27 -13.70 -17.40
C THR A 425 40.76 -14.97 -18.07
N LYS A 426 39.78 -14.86 -18.97
CA LYS A 426 39.27 -15.99 -19.75
C LYS A 426 39.38 -15.72 -21.24
N GLN A 427 39.81 -16.73 -21.99
CA GLN A 427 39.86 -16.69 -23.45
C GLN A 427 38.57 -17.24 -24.09
N GLU A 428 37.90 -18.18 -23.43
CA GLU A 428 36.64 -18.76 -23.88
C GLU A 428 35.54 -18.43 -22.87
N LEU A 429 34.47 -17.82 -23.37
CA LEU A 429 33.32 -17.35 -22.60
C LEU A 429 32.06 -18.08 -23.09
N THR A 430 31.19 -18.52 -22.20
CA THR A 430 29.83 -18.90 -22.59
C THR A 430 29.05 -17.69 -23.12
N PHE A 431 27.95 -17.86 -23.85
CA PHE A 431 27.12 -16.75 -24.34
C PHE A 431 26.68 -15.82 -23.20
N SER A 432 26.38 -16.39 -22.04
CA SER A 432 26.06 -15.67 -20.80
C SER A 432 27.21 -14.80 -20.31
N GLU A 433 28.40 -15.39 -20.23
CA GLU A 433 29.62 -14.70 -19.80
C GLU A 433 30.04 -13.62 -20.80
N PHE A 434 29.87 -13.89 -22.10
CA PHE A 434 30.15 -12.96 -23.19
C PHE A 434 29.21 -11.75 -23.16
N ALA A 435 27.89 -11.94 -22.99
CA ALA A 435 26.94 -10.83 -22.89
C ALA A 435 27.24 -9.91 -21.69
N LYS A 436 27.59 -10.51 -20.55
CA LYS A 436 27.99 -9.76 -19.35
C LYS A 436 29.28 -8.99 -19.56
N TRP A 437 30.29 -9.63 -20.14
CA TRP A 437 31.53 -8.97 -20.51
C TRP A 437 31.28 -7.82 -21.48
N TRP A 438 30.43 -8.03 -22.49
CA TRP A 438 30.03 -7.03 -23.48
C TRP A 438 29.48 -5.76 -22.84
N ARG A 439 28.50 -5.88 -21.95
CA ARG A 439 27.87 -4.74 -21.27
C ARG A 439 28.79 -4.09 -20.24
N ARG A 440 29.53 -4.89 -19.47
CA ARG A 440 30.38 -4.39 -18.36
C ARG A 440 31.59 -3.61 -18.85
N TYR A 441 32.20 -4.05 -19.94
CA TYR A 441 33.42 -3.44 -20.50
C TYR A 441 33.16 -2.59 -21.75
N TYR A 442 31.88 -2.28 -22.01
CA TYR A 442 31.46 -1.44 -23.13
C TYR A 442 32.07 -1.89 -24.47
N VAL A 443 31.93 -3.18 -24.76
CA VAL A 443 32.52 -3.81 -25.93
C VAL A 443 31.82 -3.34 -27.19
N GLU A 444 32.60 -2.97 -28.20
CA GLU A 444 32.11 -2.49 -29.48
C GLU A 444 32.86 -3.11 -30.63
N GLN A 445 32.21 -3.19 -31.78
CA GLN A 445 32.88 -3.58 -33.02
C GLN A 445 33.79 -2.43 -33.45
N GLN A 446 35.07 -2.71 -33.70
CA GLN A 446 35.94 -1.75 -34.35
C GLN A 446 35.35 -1.43 -35.73
N MET A 447 35.18 -0.13 -36.02
CA MET A 447 34.49 0.31 -37.23
C MET A 447 35.23 1.47 -37.88
N ASP A 448 35.26 1.44 -39.21
CA ASP A 448 35.70 2.58 -40.00
C ASP A 448 34.56 3.59 -40.19
N VAL A 449 34.87 4.74 -40.77
CA VAL A 449 33.91 5.82 -41.01
C VAL A 449 32.71 5.34 -41.83
N ASN A 450 32.92 4.44 -42.79
CA ASN A 450 31.86 3.94 -43.66
C ASN A 450 30.88 3.05 -42.89
N LYS A 451 31.40 2.15 -42.05
CA LYS A 451 30.58 1.27 -41.22
C LYS A 451 29.85 2.04 -40.12
N ALA A 452 30.51 3.03 -39.51
CA ALA A 452 29.86 3.93 -38.56
C ALA A 452 28.71 4.71 -39.22
N GLN A 453 28.92 5.23 -40.43
CA GLN A 453 27.88 5.92 -41.21
C GLN A 453 26.72 4.97 -41.58
N GLU A 454 27.01 3.71 -41.95
CA GLU A 454 25.99 2.71 -42.26
C GLU A 454 25.06 2.46 -41.06
N ILE A 455 25.61 2.38 -39.84
CA ILE A 455 24.85 2.18 -38.61
C ILE A 455 24.01 3.43 -38.29
N LEU A 456 24.60 4.63 -38.38
CA LEU A 456 23.90 5.90 -38.13
C LEU A 456 22.77 6.15 -39.13
N ASN A 457 22.86 5.62 -40.34
CA ASN A 457 21.78 5.68 -41.33
C ASN A 457 20.54 4.88 -40.92
N GLN A 458 20.70 3.87 -40.06
CA GLN A 458 19.60 3.04 -39.59
C GLN A 458 18.95 3.59 -38.30
N LEU A 459 19.66 4.47 -37.57
CA LEU A 459 19.25 4.98 -36.27
C LEU A 459 17.85 5.63 -36.26
N PRO A 460 17.46 6.52 -37.20
CA PRO A 460 16.11 7.11 -37.20
C PRO A 460 15.00 6.06 -37.28
N ARG A 461 15.21 5.01 -38.08
CA ARG A 461 14.25 3.91 -38.21
C ARG A 461 14.13 3.11 -36.90
N VAL A 462 15.23 2.92 -36.18
CA VAL A 462 15.24 2.22 -34.89
C VAL A 462 14.53 3.06 -33.82
N ILE A 463 14.81 4.36 -33.74
CA ILE A 463 14.14 5.28 -32.80
C ILE A 463 12.63 5.31 -33.05
N LYS A 464 12.20 5.43 -34.31
CA LYS A 464 10.78 5.42 -34.70
C LYS A 464 10.08 4.09 -34.39
N ALA A 465 10.79 2.97 -34.52
CA ALA A 465 10.26 1.67 -34.15
C ALA A 465 10.14 1.49 -32.63
N LYS A 466 11.06 2.09 -31.86
CA LYS A 466 11.06 2.07 -30.39
C LYS A 466 9.98 2.99 -29.81
N HIS A 467 9.72 4.12 -30.46
CA HIS A 467 8.78 5.15 -30.02
C HIS A 467 7.73 5.45 -31.12
N PRO A 468 6.77 4.55 -31.37
CA PRO A 468 5.78 4.73 -32.44
C PRO A 468 4.84 5.93 -32.23
N ASP A 469 4.75 6.45 -31.00
CA ASP A 469 3.85 7.54 -30.60
C ASP A 469 4.49 8.94 -30.74
N LEU A 470 5.77 9.04 -31.08
CA LEU A 470 6.43 10.32 -31.32
C LEU A 470 6.17 10.78 -32.76
N ASP A 471 5.25 11.74 -32.92
CA ASP A 471 4.90 12.33 -34.22
C ASP A 471 6.06 13.11 -34.90
N GLU A 472 7.15 13.42 -34.16
CA GLU A 472 8.22 14.32 -34.57
C GLU A 472 9.65 13.71 -34.55
N VAL A 473 9.82 12.40 -34.76
CA VAL A 473 11.19 11.84 -34.91
C VAL A 473 11.80 12.33 -36.23
N ASN A 474 12.99 12.94 -36.17
CA ASN A 474 13.69 13.36 -37.39
C ASN A 474 14.13 12.14 -38.22
N ASP A 475 13.50 11.94 -39.38
CA ASP A 475 13.83 10.84 -40.30
C ASP A 475 15.22 11.02 -40.98
N GLN A 476 15.91 12.14 -40.79
CA GLN A 476 17.23 12.39 -41.36
C GLN A 476 18.35 11.66 -40.58
N PRO A 477 19.21 10.90 -41.27
CA PRO A 477 20.32 10.21 -40.62
C PRO A 477 21.43 11.19 -40.23
N ILE A 478 22.11 10.90 -39.11
CA ILE A 478 23.30 11.65 -38.68
C ILE A 478 24.40 11.49 -39.73
N GLN A 479 24.94 12.61 -40.20
CA GLN A 479 26.04 12.63 -41.17
C GLN A 479 27.39 12.74 -40.44
N LEU A 480 28.30 11.80 -40.63
CA LEU A 480 29.69 11.85 -40.16
C LEU A 480 30.53 12.74 -41.07
N LYS A 481 30.26 14.05 -41.05
CA LYS A 481 31.04 15.06 -41.76
C LYS A 481 31.20 16.33 -40.93
N ALA A 482 32.30 17.04 -41.15
CA ALA A 482 32.51 18.36 -40.57
C ALA A 482 31.33 19.30 -40.87
N GLY A 483 30.86 20.01 -39.85
CA GLY A 483 29.71 20.92 -39.89
C GLY A 483 28.36 20.26 -39.61
N ALA A 484 28.26 18.93 -39.51
CA ALA A 484 27.00 18.27 -39.17
C ALA A 484 26.58 18.61 -37.74
N LYS A 485 25.31 19.01 -37.56
CA LYS A 485 24.73 19.32 -36.26
C LYS A 485 23.87 18.15 -35.79
N ILE A 486 24.03 17.78 -34.52
CA ILE A 486 23.28 16.70 -33.87
C ILE A 486 22.62 17.25 -32.60
N LYS A 487 21.41 16.79 -32.27
CA LYS A 487 20.65 17.24 -31.10
C LYS A 487 20.35 16.05 -30.19
N ASN A 488 20.44 16.29 -28.88
CA ASN A 488 20.04 15.35 -27.84
C ASN A 488 18.86 15.96 -27.07
N GLY A 489 17.63 15.73 -27.53
CA GLY A 489 16.41 16.20 -26.85
C GLY A 489 16.48 17.65 -26.37
N LYS A 490 16.52 17.86 -25.03
CA LYS A 490 16.51 19.18 -24.37
C LYS A 490 17.84 19.94 -24.41
N ASN A 491 18.94 19.31 -24.79
CA ASN A 491 20.25 19.95 -24.85
C ASN A 491 20.47 20.61 -26.22
N GLY A 492 21.20 21.74 -26.24
CA GLY A 492 21.51 22.46 -27.47
C GLY A 492 22.27 21.60 -28.51
N PRO A 493 22.28 22.00 -29.79
CA PRO A 493 22.92 21.22 -30.85
C PRO A 493 24.44 21.16 -30.67
N LEU A 494 25.01 19.96 -30.82
CA LEU A 494 26.45 19.71 -30.93
C LEU A 494 26.83 19.73 -32.41
N THR A 495 28.01 20.27 -32.74
CA THR A 495 28.51 20.30 -34.11
C THR A 495 29.74 19.41 -34.23
N ILE A 496 29.77 18.55 -35.25
CA ILE A 496 30.95 17.77 -35.63
C ILE A 496 31.95 18.72 -36.31
N ASN A 497 33.11 18.95 -35.72
CA ASN A 497 34.16 19.79 -36.29
C ASN A 497 35.04 19.01 -37.28
N GLU A 498 35.37 17.77 -36.96
CA GLU A 498 36.29 16.92 -37.74
C GLU A 498 35.87 15.45 -37.59
N VAL A 499 36.06 14.67 -38.67
CA VAL A 499 35.88 13.22 -38.69
C VAL A 499 37.10 12.64 -39.39
N ASP A 500 37.80 11.74 -38.71
CA ASP A 500 38.96 11.03 -39.25
C ASP A 500 38.86 9.52 -38.95
N ALA A 501 39.93 8.78 -39.24
CA ALA A 501 39.99 7.35 -38.96
C ALA A 501 40.04 7.02 -37.46
N ASN A 502 40.36 8.00 -36.61
CA ASN A 502 40.52 7.84 -35.16
C ASN A 502 39.25 8.21 -34.40
N GLY A 503 38.36 9.03 -34.97
CA GLY A 503 37.15 9.45 -34.29
C GLY A 503 36.42 10.65 -34.89
N VAL A 504 35.53 11.20 -34.07
CA VAL A 504 34.75 12.41 -34.29
C VAL A 504 35.19 13.45 -33.26
N LYS A 505 35.55 14.64 -33.73
CA LYS A 505 35.84 15.80 -32.88
C LYS A 505 34.65 16.73 -32.83
N LEU A 506 34.13 16.99 -31.64
CA LEU A 506 32.97 17.86 -31.42
C LEU A 506 33.39 19.32 -31.17
N ASN A 507 32.46 20.25 -31.32
CA ASN A 507 32.66 21.68 -31.09
C ASN A 507 33.03 22.07 -29.66
N ASN A 508 32.75 21.20 -28.68
CA ASN A 508 33.21 21.35 -27.29
C ASN A 508 34.68 20.92 -27.09
N GLY A 509 35.38 20.50 -28.15
CA GLY A 509 36.77 20.05 -28.11
C GLY A 509 36.96 18.57 -27.77
N GLN A 510 35.87 17.82 -27.55
CA GLN A 510 35.92 16.40 -27.23
C GLN A 510 36.21 15.57 -28.50
N GLU A 511 37.23 14.72 -28.42
CA GLU A 511 37.55 13.70 -29.43
C GLU A 511 36.99 12.36 -28.95
N ILE A 512 36.16 11.72 -29.78
CA ILE A 512 35.45 10.49 -29.45
C ILE A 512 35.75 9.45 -30.55
N PRO A 513 36.25 8.25 -30.22
CA PRO A 513 36.39 7.16 -31.20
C PRO A 513 35.08 6.88 -31.95
N LEU A 514 35.16 6.43 -33.21
CA LEU A 514 33.99 6.22 -34.07
C LEU A 514 32.98 5.23 -33.45
N SER A 515 33.50 4.15 -32.89
CA SER A 515 32.75 3.13 -32.15
C SER A 515 31.97 3.77 -30.99
N GLN A 516 32.67 4.53 -30.15
CA GLN A 516 32.09 5.21 -28.99
C GLN A 516 31.08 6.31 -29.39
N PHE A 517 31.31 7.00 -30.51
CA PHE A 517 30.38 8.00 -31.03
C PHE A 517 29.06 7.35 -31.47
N VAL A 518 29.14 6.22 -32.19
CA VAL A 518 27.96 5.44 -32.60
C VAL A 518 27.18 4.95 -31.39
N ARG A 519 27.83 4.40 -30.35
CA ARG A 519 27.14 4.04 -29.11
C ARG A 519 26.49 5.24 -28.44
N THR A 520 27.21 6.35 -28.32
CA THR A 520 26.65 7.58 -27.74
C THR A 520 25.41 8.03 -28.51
N ALA A 521 25.40 7.87 -29.84
CA ALA A 521 24.23 8.14 -30.68
C ALA A 521 23.06 7.19 -30.41
N LYS A 522 23.32 5.89 -30.23
CA LYS A 522 22.31 4.88 -29.87
C LYS A 522 21.71 5.12 -28.47
N ASP A 523 22.57 5.22 -27.46
CA ASP A 523 22.19 5.32 -26.05
C ASP A 523 21.41 6.61 -25.72
N ASN A 524 21.76 7.71 -26.40
CA ASN A 524 21.13 9.01 -26.19
C ASN A 524 20.11 9.38 -27.26
N GLU A 525 19.78 8.43 -28.16
CA GLU A 525 18.80 8.63 -29.24
C GLU A 525 19.07 9.94 -30.01
N LEU A 526 20.33 10.17 -30.38
CA LEU A 526 20.74 11.40 -31.04
C LEU A 526 20.05 11.54 -32.40
N GLU A 527 19.61 12.76 -32.70
CA GLU A 527 18.96 13.09 -33.96
C GLU A 527 19.80 14.08 -34.76
N ALA A 528 19.67 14.04 -36.10
CA ALA A 528 20.19 15.11 -36.93
C ALA A 528 19.47 16.42 -36.58
N HIS A 529 20.21 17.52 -36.46
CA HIS A 529 19.59 18.83 -36.30
C HIS A 529 19.43 19.47 -37.67
N THR A 530 18.20 19.45 -38.19
CA THR A 530 17.84 20.24 -39.35
C THR A 530 17.55 21.65 -38.86
N GLU A 531 18.37 22.63 -39.26
CA GLU A 531 17.96 24.03 -39.09
C GLU A 531 16.68 24.20 -39.91
N GLU A 532 15.52 24.24 -39.24
CA GLU A 532 14.34 24.80 -39.86
C GLU A 532 14.75 26.19 -40.33
N ALA A 533 14.75 26.39 -41.65
CA ALA A 533 14.94 27.70 -42.23
C ALA A 533 13.92 28.60 -41.55
N ALA A 534 14.39 29.49 -40.67
CA ALA A 534 13.54 30.45 -40.00
C ALA A 534 12.64 31.06 -41.08
N PRO A 535 11.31 31.11 -40.90
CA PRO A 535 10.42 31.68 -41.90
C PRO A 535 10.98 33.06 -42.24
N VAL A 536 11.38 33.23 -43.51
CA VAL A 536 11.94 34.48 -44.00
C VAL A 536 10.86 35.53 -43.79
N ASP A 537 11.03 36.35 -42.76
CA ASP A 537 10.21 37.51 -42.52
C ASP A 537 10.30 38.41 -43.76
N PRO A 538 9.22 38.64 -44.53
CA PRO A 538 9.27 39.40 -45.78
C PRO A 538 9.61 40.89 -45.59
N THR A 539 9.89 41.36 -44.37
CA THR A 539 9.89 42.79 -44.04
C THR A 539 11.24 43.46 -43.79
N GLU A 540 12.39 42.80 -43.98
CA GLU A 540 13.70 43.47 -43.84
C GLU A 540 14.27 44.00 -45.17
N GLN A 541 13.88 45.23 -45.52
CA GLN A 541 14.66 46.09 -46.43
C GLN A 541 15.86 46.71 -45.69
N LYS A 542 16.97 46.82 -46.44
CA LYS A 542 18.30 47.31 -46.02
C LYS A 542 18.31 48.68 -45.33
N PRO A 543 19.32 48.93 -44.47
CA PRO A 543 19.45 50.14 -43.65
C PRO A 543 20.05 51.32 -44.42
N GLY A 544 19.49 52.52 -44.21
CA GLY A 544 20.07 53.78 -44.64
C GLY A 544 19.48 54.96 -43.87
N GLU A 545 20.37 55.66 -43.15
CA GLU A 545 20.25 57.04 -42.62
C GLU A 545 19.39 57.30 -41.37
N LYS A 546 20.10 57.49 -40.24
CA LYS A 546 19.76 58.46 -39.16
C LYS A 546 19.72 59.88 -39.76
N PRO A 547 18.93 60.87 -39.26
CA PRO A 547 19.00 61.30 -37.85
C PRO A 547 17.76 61.99 -37.20
N ALA A 548 17.90 62.21 -35.89
CA ALA A 548 17.43 63.34 -35.04
C ALA A 548 15.96 63.47 -34.58
N ASP A 549 15.85 63.49 -33.24
CA ASP A 549 14.95 64.23 -32.35
C ASP A 549 13.43 64.22 -32.57
N ALA A 550 12.70 63.58 -31.64
CA ALA A 550 11.53 64.17 -30.99
C ALA A 550 11.13 63.39 -29.74
N GLU A 551 11.12 64.10 -28.62
CA GLU A 551 10.52 63.75 -27.34
C GLU A 551 8.99 63.78 -27.47
N VAL A 552 8.29 62.64 -27.36
CA VAL A 552 6.83 62.60 -27.13
C VAL A 552 6.46 61.39 -26.25
N THR A 553 5.79 61.73 -25.15
CA THR A 553 5.08 60.95 -24.14
C THR A 553 4.33 59.70 -24.65
N PRO A 554 4.27 58.59 -23.88
CA PRO A 554 3.29 57.54 -24.15
C PRO A 554 1.90 58.05 -23.75
N SER A 555 1.02 58.17 -24.75
CA SER A 555 -0.41 58.36 -24.50
C SER A 555 -0.98 57.03 -24.01
N GLU A 556 -1.57 57.09 -22.81
CA GLU A 556 -2.52 56.10 -22.32
C GLU A 556 -3.68 56.01 -23.32
N GLU A 557 -3.79 54.87 -24.01
CA GLU A 557 -5.07 54.44 -24.56
C GLU A 557 -5.95 53.99 -23.40
N THR A 558 -6.74 54.93 -22.89
CA THR A 558 -7.96 54.68 -22.11
C THR A 558 -8.83 53.66 -22.83
N LYS A 559 -8.80 52.41 -22.36
CA LYS A 559 -9.93 51.49 -22.53
C LYS A 559 -11.13 52.14 -21.86
N LYS A 560 -12.16 52.42 -22.67
CA LYS A 560 -13.47 52.85 -22.21
C LYS A 560 -14.04 51.74 -21.33
N ASP A 561 -14.00 51.95 -20.02
CA ASP A 561 -14.74 51.15 -19.05
C ASP A 561 -16.23 51.32 -19.34
N GLU A 562 -16.83 50.26 -19.84
CA GLU A 562 -18.27 50.06 -19.78
C GLU A 562 -18.61 49.81 -18.31
N PRO A 563 -19.46 50.62 -17.65
CA PRO A 563 -19.69 50.50 -16.22
C PRO A 563 -20.34 49.15 -15.92
N GLU A 564 -19.65 48.33 -15.12
CA GLU A 564 -20.23 47.12 -14.53
C GLU A 564 -21.56 47.49 -13.86
N PRO A 565 -22.64 46.73 -14.11
CA PRO A 565 -23.88 46.93 -13.37
C PRO A 565 -23.59 46.74 -11.87
N PRO A 566 -24.13 47.61 -10.99
CA PRO A 566 -23.88 47.48 -9.57
C PRO A 566 -24.34 46.10 -9.08
N PRO A 567 -23.56 45.43 -8.22
CA PRO A 567 -23.95 44.16 -7.65
C PRO A 567 -25.34 44.32 -6.99
N PRO A 568 -26.26 43.36 -7.16
CA PRO A 568 -27.54 43.42 -6.49
C PRO A 568 -27.30 43.57 -4.99
N ALA A 569 -27.90 44.59 -4.38
CA ALA A 569 -27.76 44.86 -2.96
C ALA A 569 -28.05 43.58 -2.16
N PRO A 570 -27.24 43.24 -1.14
CA PRO A 570 -27.51 42.08 -0.30
C PRO A 570 -28.89 42.25 0.31
N GLN A 571 -29.83 41.39 -0.08
CA GLN A 571 -31.09 41.28 0.62
C GLN A 571 -30.76 40.76 2.01
N VAL A 572 -30.89 41.66 2.98
CA VAL A 572 -30.72 41.43 4.40
C VAL A 572 -31.66 40.29 4.80
N ILE A 573 -31.11 39.09 5.03
CA ILE A 573 -31.78 38.01 5.74
C ILE A 573 -31.56 38.30 7.23
N GLU A 574 -32.31 39.25 7.76
CA GLU A 574 -32.34 39.57 9.18
C GLU A 574 -33.80 39.76 9.61
N GLU A 575 -34.59 38.69 9.46
CA GLU A 575 -35.96 38.67 9.98
C GLU A 575 -36.43 37.21 10.12
N LEU A 576 -35.92 36.48 11.11
CA LEU A 576 -36.52 35.21 11.56
C LEU A 576 -36.27 34.87 13.03
N GLU A 577 -35.78 35.83 13.83
CA GLU A 577 -35.59 35.66 15.28
C GLU A 577 -36.41 36.68 16.08
N THR A 578 -37.73 36.73 15.92
CA THR A 578 -38.64 37.28 16.96
C THR A 578 -40.07 36.78 16.79
N LEU A 579 -40.35 35.51 17.12
CA LEU A 579 -41.73 35.10 17.40
C LEU A 579 -41.80 34.21 18.65
N GLY A 580 -41.73 34.89 19.79
CA GLY A 580 -42.25 34.39 21.05
C GLY A 580 -43.75 34.64 21.16
N SER A 581 -44.49 33.58 21.50
CA SER A 581 -45.76 33.54 22.25
C SER A 581 -46.84 34.61 21.99
N GLY A 582 -47.97 34.20 21.41
CA GLY A 582 -49.24 34.91 21.58
C GLY A 582 -50.30 34.62 20.51
N ASP A 583 -51.34 33.90 20.92
CA ASP A 583 -52.67 33.75 20.32
C ASP A 583 -52.84 33.18 18.89
N SER A 584 -53.72 32.19 18.81
CA SER A 584 -54.11 31.34 17.69
C SER A 584 -54.90 32.04 16.57
N ALA A 585 -54.50 33.26 16.21
CA ALA A 585 -54.98 33.96 15.01
C ALA A 585 -53.96 33.96 13.85
N GLY A 586 -52.84 33.24 13.99
CA GLY A 586 -51.66 33.37 13.11
C GLY A 586 -51.61 32.55 11.83
N PHE A 587 -52.42 31.50 11.60
CA PHE A 587 -52.24 30.65 10.40
C PHE A 587 -52.68 31.35 9.10
N PHE A 588 -53.86 31.97 9.10
CA PHE A 588 -54.34 32.70 7.92
C PHE A 588 -53.58 34.01 7.71
N GLN A 589 -53.10 34.64 8.78
CA GLN A 589 -52.34 35.89 8.69
C GLN A 589 -50.90 35.64 8.23
N ASP A 590 -50.26 34.53 8.65
CA ASP A 590 -48.96 34.10 8.08
C ASP A 590 -49.09 33.69 6.62
N ILE A 591 -50.16 32.98 6.25
CA ILE A 591 -50.42 32.66 4.84
C ILE A 591 -50.63 33.94 4.04
N TRP A 592 -51.46 34.88 4.53
CA TRP A 592 -51.75 36.11 3.81
C TRP A 592 -50.55 37.05 3.70
N ASN A 593 -49.75 37.16 4.77
CA ASN A 593 -48.56 38.00 4.79
C ASN A 593 -47.39 37.39 3.99
N ASN A 594 -47.36 36.06 3.79
CA ASN A 594 -46.39 35.38 2.94
C ASN A 594 -46.91 35.05 1.53
N ILE A 595 -48.14 35.45 1.17
CA ILE A 595 -48.60 35.40 -0.22
C ILE A 595 -48.00 36.59 -0.97
N THR A 596 -46.87 36.36 -1.61
CA THR A 596 -46.39 37.25 -2.66
C THR A 596 -47.33 37.08 -3.86
N PHE A 597 -48.18 38.07 -4.13
CA PHE A 597 -49.02 38.07 -5.32
C PHE A 597 -48.12 38.17 -6.56
N LEU A 598 -47.95 37.04 -7.27
CA LEU A 598 -47.32 37.03 -8.59
C LEU A 598 -48.17 37.88 -9.53
N SER A 599 -47.59 38.95 -10.06
CA SER A 599 -48.29 39.75 -11.06
C SER A 599 -48.53 38.91 -12.31
N GLY A 600 -49.50 39.29 -13.14
CA GLY A 600 -49.68 38.63 -14.44
C GLY A 600 -48.41 38.65 -15.30
N LYS A 601 -47.52 39.64 -15.09
CA LYS A 601 -46.20 39.71 -15.72
C LYS A 601 -45.24 38.66 -15.17
N ASP A 602 -45.27 38.37 -13.87
CA ASP A 602 -44.43 37.34 -13.26
C ASP A 602 -44.87 35.94 -13.70
N LEU A 603 -46.18 35.69 -13.79
CA LEU A 603 -46.72 34.44 -14.36
C LEU A 603 -46.35 34.28 -15.84
N HIS A 604 -46.42 35.36 -16.62
CA HIS A 604 -45.96 35.35 -18.01
C HIS A 604 -44.47 35.00 -18.08
N ARG A 605 -43.63 35.66 -17.27
CA ARG A 605 -42.19 35.43 -17.24
C ARG A 605 -41.82 34.03 -16.76
N ILE A 606 -42.53 33.48 -15.77
CA ILE A 606 -42.38 32.08 -15.34
C ILE A 606 -42.75 31.15 -16.49
N THR A 607 -43.85 31.42 -17.19
CA THR A 607 -44.29 30.61 -18.34
C THR A 607 -43.27 30.65 -19.48
N GLU A 608 -42.74 31.83 -19.81
CA GLU A 608 -41.64 31.99 -20.77
C GLU A 608 -40.42 31.17 -20.36
N VAL A 609 -39.98 31.27 -19.11
CA VAL A 609 -38.83 30.50 -18.59
C VAL A 609 -39.09 28.98 -18.66
N VAL A 610 -40.30 28.52 -18.38
CA VAL A 610 -40.69 27.11 -18.46
C VAL A 610 -40.74 26.62 -19.91
N ILE A 611 -41.31 27.41 -20.83
CA ILE A 611 -41.37 27.08 -22.26
C ILE A 611 -39.96 27.06 -22.86
N ASP A 612 -39.12 28.04 -22.52
CA ASP A 612 -37.72 28.09 -22.92
C ASP A 612 -36.95 26.87 -22.40
N TYR A 613 -37.17 26.51 -21.14
CA TYR A 613 -36.57 25.31 -20.55
C TYR A 613 -36.98 24.05 -21.32
N TYR A 614 -38.28 23.89 -21.61
CA TYR A 614 -38.79 22.73 -22.33
C TYR A 614 -38.26 22.67 -23.77
N THR A 615 -38.32 23.77 -24.50
CA THR A 615 -37.83 23.88 -25.88
C THR A 615 -36.35 23.52 -25.97
N ARG A 616 -35.51 24.15 -25.13
CA ARG A 616 -34.07 23.84 -25.08
C ARG A 616 -33.81 22.38 -24.70
N ASN A 617 -34.56 21.82 -23.75
CA ASN A 617 -34.40 20.42 -23.36
C ASN A 617 -34.79 19.45 -24.49
N THR A 618 -35.82 19.78 -25.27
CA THR A 618 -36.22 18.98 -26.44
C THR A 618 -35.23 19.08 -27.59
N GLU A 619 -34.76 20.29 -27.93
CA GLU A 619 -33.71 20.51 -28.93
C GLU A 619 -32.43 19.76 -28.55
N ARG A 620 -32.03 19.84 -27.28
CA ARG A 620 -30.90 19.10 -26.74
C ARG A 620 -31.05 17.60 -26.89
N SER A 621 -32.20 17.04 -26.46
CA SER A 621 -32.49 15.61 -26.58
C SER A 621 -32.53 15.17 -28.04
N SER A 622 -32.94 16.06 -28.94
CA SER A 622 -32.87 15.85 -30.38
C SER A 622 -31.42 15.83 -30.87
N LYS A 623 -30.62 16.88 -30.62
CA LYS A 623 -29.19 16.97 -30.98
C LYS A 623 -28.40 15.78 -30.46
N ARG A 624 -28.62 15.36 -29.21
CA ARG A 624 -27.95 14.18 -28.62
C ARG A 624 -28.35 12.88 -29.32
N ARG A 625 -29.64 12.65 -29.58
CA ARG A 625 -30.10 11.44 -30.29
C ARG A 625 -29.57 11.39 -31.72
N VAL A 626 -29.65 12.51 -32.42
CA VAL A 626 -29.13 12.65 -33.79
C VAL A 626 -27.62 12.43 -33.80
N GLY A 627 -26.89 13.06 -32.88
CA GLY A 627 -25.44 12.92 -32.75
C GLY A 627 -24.99 11.51 -32.40
N VAL A 628 -25.65 10.80 -31.47
CA VAL A 628 -25.32 9.40 -31.13
C VAL A 628 -25.56 8.44 -32.30
N VAL A 629 -26.62 8.67 -33.08
CA VAL A 629 -26.88 7.88 -34.28
C VAL A 629 -25.87 8.23 -35.38
N GLY A 630 -25.58 9.52 -35.56
CA GLY A 630 -24.67 10.03 -36.58
C GLY A 630 -23.20 9.71 -36.33
N ALA A 631 -22.76 9.60 -35.07
CA ALA A 631 -21.39 9.22 -34.70
C ALA A 631 -20.99 7.84 -35.23
N LYS A 632 -21.97 6.95 -35.48
CA LYS A 632 -21.72 5.63 -36.07
C LYS A 632 -21.47 5.67 -37.58
N LEU A 633 -21.58 6.83 -38.22
CA LEU A 633 -21.33 6.97 -39.65
C LEU A 633 -19.82 7.01 -39.95
N PRO A 634 -19.34 6.35 -41.01
CA PRO A 634 -17.93 6.31 -41.33
C PRO A 634 -17.40 7.68 -41.82
N GLY A 635 -16.11 7.92 -41.54
CA GLY A 635 -15.37 9.05 -42.09
C GLY A 635 -15.62 10.38 -41.37
N ARG A 636 -15.61 11.48 -42.13
CA ARG A 636 -15.71 12.86 -41.58
C ARG A 636 -17.08 13.13 -40.94
N LEU A 637 -18.15 12.53 -41.46
CA LEU A 637 -19.51 12.75 -40.96
C LEU A 637 -19.68 12.24 -39.53
N GLY A 638 -19.11 11.07 -39.18
CA GLY A 638 -19.15 10.56 -37.81
C GLY A 638 -18.54 11.54 -36.81
N ARG A 639 -17.37 12.11 -37.16
CA ARG A 639 -16.68 13.12 -36.32
C ARG A 639 -17.52 14.38 -36.11
N GLU A 640 -18.16 14.91 -37.15
CA GLU A 640 -19.03 16.10 -37.01
C GLU A 640 -20.21 15.84 -36.04
N PHE A 641 -20.79 14.63 -36.08
CA PHE A 641 -21.84 14.26 -35.14
C PHE A 641 -21.32 14.03 -33.72
N GLU A 642 -20.10 13.53 -33.54
CA GLU A 642 -19.43 13.46 -32.23
C GLU A 642 -19.15 14.85 -31.65
N VAL A 643 -18.72 15.80 -32.50
CA VAL A 643 -18.55 17.22 -32.12
C VAL A 643 -19.89 17.79 -31.67
N MET A 644 -20.97 17.55 -32.42
CA MET A 644 -22.31 18.03 -32.05
C MET A 644 -22.80 17.47 -30.70
N VAL A 645 -22.49 16.20 -30.37
CA VAL A 645 -22.80 15.64 -29.03
C VAL A 645 -22.00 16.37 -27.96
N THR A 646 -20.70 16.57 -28.18
CA THR A 646 -19.79 17.24 -27.25
C THR A 646 -20.18 18.70 -27.00
N GLU A 647 -20.58 19.43 -28.04
CA GLU A 647 -21.07 20.82 -27.93
C GLU A 647 -22.35 20.90 -27.10
N SER A 648 -23.30 20.00 -27.35
CA SER A 648 -24.58 19.93 -26.61
C SER A 648 -24.38 19.58 -25.13
N GLU A 649 -23.42 18.71 -24.83
CA GLU A 649 -22.97 18.43 -23.46
C GLU A 649 -22.36 19.68 -22.83
N THR A 650 -21.38 20.30 -23.50
CA THR A 650 -20.64 21.46 -23.01
C THR A 650 -21.56 22.65 -22.71
N GLU A 651 -22.51 22.95 -23.59
CA GLU A 651 -23.50 24.02 -23.38
C GLU A 651 -24.33 23.79 -22.11
N THR A 652 -24.71 22.53 -21.86
CA THR A 652 -25.50 22.16 -20.68
C THR A 652 -24.68 22.24 -19.40
N VAL A 653 -23.47 21.70 -19.43
CA VAL A 653 -22.54 21.73 -18.30
C VAL A 653 -22.25 23.18 -17.92
N ASN A 654 -21.99 24.05 -18.90
CA ASN A 654 -21.75 25.47 -18.68
C ASN A 654 -22.97 26.17 -18.06
N LYS A 655 -24.19 25.83 -18.49
CA LYS A 655 -25.41 26.39 -17.89
C LYS A 655 -25.55 26.02 -16.41
N TYR A 656 -25.34 24.74 -16.07
CA TYR A 656 -25.37 24.32 -14.67
C TYR A 656 -24.25 24.99 -13.87
N LYS A 657 -23.04 25.05 -14.44
CA LYS A 657 -21.88 25.70 -13.84
C LYS A 657 -22.17 27.16 -13.49
N SER A 658 -22.63 27.97 -14.45
CA SER A 658 -22.95 29.38 -14.21
C SER A 658 -24.04 29.60 -13.16
N ASN A 659 -25.01 28.68 -13.06
CA ASN A 659 -26.03 28.75 -12.00
C ASN A 659 -25.43 28.41 -10.62
N MET A 660 -24.52 27.43 -10.57
CA MET A 660 -23.92 26.94 -9.33
C MET A 660 -22.77 27.82 -8.82
N GLU A 661 -22.16 28.66 -9.66
CA GLU A 661 -21.13 29.63 -9.26
C GLU A 661 -21.64 30.65 -8.22
N GLN A 662 -22.97 30.85 -8.13
CA GLN A 662 -23.61 31.72 -7.15
C GLN A 662 -23.98 30.97 -5.84
N TRP A 663 -23.87 29.65 -5.83
CA TRP A 663 -24.26 28.84 -4.67
C TRP A 663 -23.11 28.75 -3.67
N SER A 664 -23.44 28.49 -2.40
CA SER A 664 -22.41 28.11 -1.43
C SER A 664 -21.78 26.78 -1.84
N GLU A 665 -20.49 26.59 -1.55
CA GLU A 665 -19.79 25.36 -1.93
C GLU A 665 -20.45 24.11 -1.31
N TRP A 666 -21.06 24.27 -0.14
CA TRP A 666 -21.82 23.23 0.53
C TRP A 666 -23.08 22.84 -0.24
N ALA A 667 -23.82 23.81 -0.77
CA ALA A 667 -24.96 23.53 -1.64
C ALA A 667 -24.55 22.86 -2.95
N VAL A 668 -23.37 23.20 -3.50
CA VAL A 668 -22.82 22.52 -4.68
C VAL A 668 -22.47 21.07 -4.37
N MET A 669 -21.84 20.77 -3.23
CA MET A 669 -21.56 19.40 -2.78
C MET A 669 -22.84 18.60 -2.52
N ASP A 670 -23.80 19.18 -1.79
CA ASP A 670 -25.09 18.54 -1.50
C ASP A 670 -25.82 18.21 -2.81
N ARG A 671 -25.74 19.11 -3.82
CA ARG A 671 -26.30 18.85 -5.15
C ARG A 671 -25.56 17.75 -5.89
N MET A 672 -24.22 17.72 -5.85
CA MET A 672 -23.40 16.65 -6.41
C MET A 672 -23.84 15.29 -5.87
N TYR A 673 -24.00 15.16 -4.54
CA TYR A 673 -24.40 13.91 -3.91
C TYR A 673 -25.81 13.46 -4.26
N ALA A 674 -26.71 14.40 -4.50
CA ALA A 674 -28.13 14.12 -4.76
C ALA A 674 -28.45 13.84 -6.23
N THR A 675 -27.68 14.40 -7.18
CA THR A 675 -28.05 14.35 -8.60
C THR A 675 -27.77 12.99 -9.25
N ASN A 676 -28.65 12.59 -10.16
CA ASN A 676 -28.47 11.44 -11.06
C ASN A 676 -28.05 11.87 -12.47
N ASN A 677 -27.88 13.18 -12.70
CA ASN A 677 -27.56 13.73 -13.99
C ASN A 677 -26.04 13.84 -14.16
N ILE A 678 -25.52 13.18 -15.20
CA ILE A 678 -24.09 13.14 -15.54
C ILE A 678 -23.53 14.55 -15.81
N ASP A 679 -24.28 15.41 -16.51
CA ASP A 679 -23.83 16.76 -16.87
C ASP A 679 -23.84 17.70 -15.67
N GLU A 680 -24.85 17.55 -14.81
CA GLU A 680 -24.97 18.33 -13.58
C GLU A 680 -23.86 17.95 -12.60
N THR A 681 -23.54 16.66 -12.50
CA THR A 681 -22.38 16.19 -11.70
C THR A 681 -21.09 16.77 -12.27
N LYS A 682 -20.88 16.73 -13.59
CA LYS A 682 -19.70 17.34 -14.23
C LYS A 682 -19.60 18.84 -13.93
N ALA A 683 -20.72 19.56 -13.97
CA ALA A 683 -20.77 20.98 -13.61
C ALA A 683 -20.41 21.23 -12.14
N THR A 684 -20.94 20.43 -11.20
CA THR A 684 -20.55 20.52 -9.78
C THR A 684 -19.05 20.27 -9.60
N LEU A 685 -18.47 19.30 -10.32
CA LEU A 685 -17.03 19.03 -10.28
C LEU A 685 -16.20 20.20 -10.82
N TYR A 686 -16.62 20.87 -11.91
CA TYR A 686 -15.96 22.09 -12.39
C TYR A 686 -15.98 23.21 -11.34
N VAL A 687 -17.12 23.46 -10.70
CA VAL A 687 -17.23 24.52 -9.67
C VAL A 687 -16.38 24.18 -8.44
N LEU A 688 -16.39 22.92 -8.00
CA LEU A 688 -15.56 22.46 -6.88
C LEU A 688 -14.07 22.43 -7.24
N SER A 689 -13.71 22.11 -8.48
CA SER A 689 -12.34 22.16 -8.99
C SER A 689 -11.82 23.60 -9.04
N ALA A 690 -12.59 24.51 -9.64
CA ALA A 690 -12.22 25.92 -9.78
C ALA A 690 -12.07 26.64 -8.42
N SER A 691 -12.83 26.22 -7.40
CA SER A 691 -12.71 26.69 -6.02
C SER A 691 -11.66 25.94 -5.19
N GLY A 692 -11.03 24.90 -5.74
CA GLY A 692 -10.08 24.04 -5.04
C GLY A 692 -10.70 23.25 -3.89
N ARG A 693 -12.01 22.98 -3.92
CA ARG A 693 -12.77 22.25 -2.89
C ARG A 693 -13.09 20.80 -3.25
N LEU A 694 -12.80 20.41 -4.49
CA LEU A 694 -13.00 19.04 -4.93
C LEU A 694 -12.10 18.05 -4.15
N ARG A 695 -12.72 17.08 -3.49
CA ARG A 695 -12.06 16.04 -2.69
C ARG A 695 -12.13 14.70 -3.37
N PHE A 696 -10.97 14.18 -3.77
CA PHE A 696 -10.87 12.85 -4.40
C PHE A 696 -10.96 11.70 -3.39
N ASP A 697 -10.88 11.99 -2.09
CA ASP A 697 -11.04 11.05 -0.97
C ASP A 697 -12.47 10.98 -0.40
N ASP A 698 -13.42 11.69 -1.01
CA ASP A 698 -14.79 11.76 -0.53
C ASP A 698 -15.64 10.55 -0.98
N THR A 699 -16.02 9.70 -0.02
CA THR A 699 -16.80 8.49 -0.26
C THR A 699 -18.23 8.78 -0.74
N LYS A 700 -18.81 9.95 -0.44
CA LYS A 700 -20.12 10.35 -0.98
C LYS A 700 -20.00 10.71 -2.45
N MET A 701 -18.92 11.38 -2.85
CA MET A 701 -18.60 11.60 -4.26
C MET A 701 -18.39 10.26 -4.97
N TRP A 702 -17.66 9.32 -4.38
CA TRP A 702 -17.47 7.99 -4.98
C TRP A 702 -18.78 7.23 -5.18
N SER A 703 -19.68 7.30 -4.20
CA SER A 703 -21.02 6.72 -4.30
C SER A 703 -21.82 7.35 -5.44
N THR A 704 -21.67 8.66 -5.64
CA THR A 704 -22.27 9.39 -6.76
C THR A 704 -21.69 8.92 -8.09
N LEU A 705 -20.37 8.83 -8.23
CA LEU A 705 -19.72 8.34 -9.44
C LEU A 705 -20.15 6.89 -9.76
N ASN A 706 -20.18 6.00 -8.77
CA ASN A 706 -20.67 4.63 -8.95
C ASN A 706 -22.11 4.57 -9.46
N ARG A 707 -22.98 5.44 -8.93
CA ARG A 707 -24.37 5.55 -9.38
C ARG A 707 -24.47 6.02 -10.83
N LEU A 708 -23.57 6.88 -11.30
CA LEU A 708 -23.51 7.32 -12.69
C LEU A 708 -22.88 6.26 -13.60
N LEU A 709 -21.85 5.56 -13.12
CA LEU A 709 -21.22 4.44 -13.84
C LEU A 709 -22.23 3.32 -14.11
N ASP A 710 -23.13 3.05 -13.17
CA ASP A 710 -24.22 2.08 -13.34
C ASP A 710 -25.19 2.42 -14.47
N GLN A 711 -25.24 3.68 -14.90
CA GLN A 711 -26.07 4.12 -16.03
C GLN A 711 -25.39 3.89 -17.39
N LYS A 712 -24.07 3.61 -17.42
CA LYS A 712 -23.29 3.40 -18.65
C LYS A 712 -22.89 1.94 -18.85
N SER A 713 -23.04 1.44 -20.08
CA SER A 713 -22.57 0.10 -20.47
C SER A 713 -21.06 -0.04 -20.23
N GLY A 714 -20.65 -1.04 -19.43
CA GLY A 714 -19.24 -1.27 -19.09
C GLY A 714 -18.74 -0.53 -17.84
N GLY A 715 -19.57 0.33 -17.21
CA GLY A 715 -19.17 1.11 -16.03
C GLY A 715 -18.82 0.27 -14.80
N TYR A 716 -19.26 -0.99 -14.74
CA TYR A 716 -18.93 -1.92 -13.64
C TYR A 716 -17.42 -2.14 -13.46
N LYS A 717 -16.63 -2.03 -14.54
CA LYS A 717 -15.15 -2.16 -14.50
C LYS A 717 -14.47 -1.01 -13.76
N TYR A 718 -15.13 0.13 -13.69
CA TYR A 718 -14.60 1.37 -13.10
C TYR A 718 -15.21 1.68 -11.74
N LYS A 719 -16.01 0.76 -11.18
CA LYS A 719 -16.63 0.96 -9.88
C LYS A 719 -15.59 1.11 -8.78
N LEU A 720 -15.80 2.13 -7.96
CA LEU A 720 -15.00 2.44 -6.78
C LEU A 720 -15.48 1.59 -5.62
N SER A 721 -14.59 0.77 -5.06
CA SER A 721 -14.87 0.01 -3.84
C SER A 721 -14.76 0.92 -2.61
N ILE A 722 -15.92 1.29 -2.05
CA ILE A 722 -15.99 2.16 -0.87
C ILE A 722 -15.32 1.49 0.36
N SER A 723 -15.32 0.15 0.44
CA SER A 723 -14.72 -0.59 1.56
C SER A 723 -13.22 -0.88 1.37
N HIS A 724 -12.74 -1.05 0.13
CA HIS A 724 -11.37 -1.50 -0.14
C HIS A 724 -10.39 -0.34 -0.36
N TYR A 725 -10.88 0.81 -0.84
CA TYR A 725 -10.03 1.96 -1.15
C TYR A 725 -9.88 2.96 0.01
N ALA A 726 -10.60 2.73 1.12
CA ALA A 726 -10.33 3.43 2.38
C ALA A 726 -8.89 3.15 2.88
N ASP A 727 -8.33 1.99 2.52
CA ASP A 727 -7.00 1.55 2.93
C ASP A 727 -5.87 2.02 1.98
N ASN A 728 -6.21 2.51 0.77
CA ASN A 728 -5.22 3.00 -0.19
C ASN A 728 -5.73 4.15 -1.10
N PRO A 729 -5.53 5.40 -0.69
CA PRO A 729 -6.09 6.56 -1.37
C PRO A 729 -5.30 7.06 -2.57
N ASN A 730 -4.03 6.67 -2.75
CA ASN A 730 -3.34 6.96 -4.02
C ASN A 730 -3.95 6.09 -5.14
N MET A 731 -4.16 4.79 -4.88
CA MET A 731 -4.94 3.96 -5.80
C MET A 731 -6.39 4.45 -5.96
N ALA A 732 -6.99 4.98 -4.89
CA ALA A 732 -8.33 5.55 -4.98
C ALA A 732 -8.36 6.77 -5.92
N GLN A 733 -7.36 7.66 -5.88
CA GLN A 733 -7.27 8.81 -6.77
C GLN A 733 -7.21 8.39 -8.23
N ASP A 734 -6.33 7.46 -8.60
CA ASP A 734 -6.20 7.00 -9.99
C ASP A 734 -7.46 6.26 -10.46
N LYS A 735 -8.10 5.49 -9.58
CA LYS A 735 -9.40 4.86 -9.89
C LYS A 735 -10.52 5.86 -10.04
N VAL A 736 -10.56 6.92 -9.21
CA VAL A 736 -11.52 8.02 -9.33
C VAL A 736 -11.29 8.74 -10.66
N LYS A 737 -10.05 9.06 -11.01
CA LYS A 737 -9.71 9.68 -12.31
C LYS A 737 -10.16 8.81 -13.47
N ALA A 738 -9.84 7.52 -13.45
CA ALA A 738 -10.29 6.57 -14.49
C ALA A 738 -11.83 6.47 -14.57
N ALA A 739 -12.53 6.52 -13.43
CA ALA A 739 -13.99 6.57 -13.41
C ALA A 739 -14.54 7.87 -14.03
N MET A 740 -13.91 9.01 -13.75
CA MET A 740 -14.26 10.29 -14.35
C MET A 740 -13.97 10.29 -15.87
N ASP A 741 -12.84 9.73 -16.29
CA ASP A 741 -12.46 9.61 -17.70
C ASP A 741 -13.45 8.72 -18.47
N PHE A 742 -13.88 7.62 -17.87
CA PHE A 742 -14.92 6.78 -18.45
C PHE A 742 -16.28 7.51 -18.57
N LEU A 743 -16.61 8.39 -17.62
CA LEU A 743 -17.85 9.17 -17.65
C LEU A 743 -17.81 10.31 -18.67
N TRP A 744 -16.67 10.96 -18.88
CA TRP A 744 -16.62 12.24 -19.61
C TRP A 744 -15.59 12.33 -20.74
N GLY A 745 -14.85 11.26 -21.01
CA GLY A 745 -13.77 11.20 -22.00
C GLY A 745 -12.38 11.25 -21.36
N GLU A 746 -11.37 10.82 -22.10
CA GLU A 746 -9.98 10.76 -21.64
C GLU A 746 -9.48 12.11 -21.10
N ASN A 747 -8.61 12.06 -20.07
CA ASN A 747 -7.94 13.19 -19.42
C ASN A 747 -8.83 14.14 -18.60
N ASN A 748 -10.14 13.92 -18.50
CA ASN A 748 -11.01 14.78 -17.66
C ASN A 748 -10.70 14.60 -16.17
N GLY A 749 -10.49 13.37 -15.71
CA GLY A 749 -10.12 13.06 -14.33
C GLY A 749 -8.83 13.76 -13.91
N ASP A 750 -7.80 13.69 -14.75
CA ASP A 750 -6.52 14.37 -14.53
C ASP A 750 -6.64 15.89 -14.59
N SER A 751 -7.46 16.42 -15.52
CA SER A 751 -7.74 17.86 -15.63
C SER A 751 -8.39 18.38 -14.34
N PHE A 752 -9.46 17.72 -13.85
CA PHE A 752 -10.12 18.08 -12.59
C PHE A 752 -9.17 18.01 -11.40
N TYR A 753 -8.35 16.96 -11.33
CA TYR A 753 -7.39 16.79 -10.24
C TYR A 753 -6.34 17.90 -10.26
N THR A 754 -5.75 18.18 -11.42
CA THR A 754 -4.69 19.18 -11.59
C THR A 754 -5.21 20.59 -11.36
N GLU A 755 -6.37 20.94 -11.93
CA GLU A 755 -6.99 22.25 -11.72
C GLU A 755 -7.36 22.46 -10.25
N SER A 756 -8.08 21.51 -9.63
CA SER A 756 -8.37 21.53 -8.20
C SER A 756 -7.09 21.66 -7.38
N THR A 757 -6.00 21.07 -7.87
CA THR A 757 -4.71 21.13 -7.20
C THR A 757 -4.13 22.52 -7.16
N ASN A 758 -3.93 23.08 -8.35
CA ASN A 758 -3.39 24.41 -8.55
C ASN A 758 -4.24 25.48 -7.87
N LYS A 759 -5.58 25.35 -7.91
CA LYS A 759 -6.51 26.30 -7.27
C LYS A 759 -6.45 26.24 -5.76
N PHE A 760 -6.39 25.05 -5.17
CA PHE A 760 -6.21 24.91 -3.72
C PHE A 760 -4.89 25.54 -3.28
N ASP A 761 -3.77 25.24 -3.94
CA ASP A 761 -2.46 25.73 -3.54
C ASP A 761 -2.35 27.25 -3.70
N SER A 762 -2.90 27.80 -4.79
CA SER A 762 -2.99 29.25 -5.00
C SER A 762 -3.85 29.94 -3.94
N ALA A 763 -4.98 29.35 -3.56
CA ALA A 763 -5.84 29.89 -2.51
C ALA A 763 -5.18 29.80 -1.13
N ALA A 764 -4.50 28.69 -0.82
CA ALA A 764 -3.75 28.53 0.41
C ALA A 764 -2.63 29.57 0.53
N GLU A 765 -1.90 29.85 -0.55
CA GLU A 765 -0.84 30.87 -0.54
C GLU A 765 -1.36 32.28 -0.23
N ASN A 766 -2.56 32.63 -0.70
CA ASN A 766 -3.21 33.89 -0.33
C ASN A 766 -3.51 33.95 1.18
N PHE A 767 -3.97 32.86 1.77
CA PHE A 767 -4.23 32.76 3.21
C PHE A 767 -2.95 32.70 4.06
N THR A 768 -1.80 32.31 3.50
CA THR A 768 -0.51 32.39 4.20
C THR A 768 -0.16 33.83 4.57
N LYS A 769 -0.49 34.79 3.70
CA LYS A 769 -0.33 36.24 4.01
C LYS A 769 -1.25 36.66 5.16
N GLU A 770 -2.51 36.21 5.14
CA GLU A 770 -3.44 36.45 6.24
C GLU A 770 -2.90 35.88 7.56
N ALA A 771 -2.39 34.64 7.57
CA ALA A 771 -1.80 34.03 8.76
C ALA A 771 -0.63 34.85 9.33
N ARG A 772 0.21 35.40 8.44
CA ARG A 772 1.30 36.31 8.81
C ARG A 772 0.80 37.62 9.39
N ASP A 773 -0.27 38.18 8.86
CA ASP A 773 -0.89 39.40 9.39
C ASP A 773 -1.50 39.17 10.77
N TYR A 774 -2.10 37.99 11.00
CA TYR A 774 -2.57 37.57 12.33
C TYR A 774 -1.41 37.49 13.34
N ASP A 775 -0.28 36.88 12.96
CA ASP A 775 0.92 36.80 13.83
C ASP A 775 1.45 38.18 14.22
N ASN A 776 1.40 39.15 13.29
CA ASN A 776 1.84 40.52 13.54
C ASN A 776 0.79 41.39 14.25
N SER A 777 -0.46 40.94 14.31
CA SER A 777 -1.54 41.76 14.86
C SER A 777 -1.48 41.82 16.39
N PHE A 778 -1.48 43.02 16.96
CA PHE A 778 -1.55 43.23 18.41
C PHE A 778 -2.91 42.86 19.04
N LYS A 779 -3.85 42.28 18.27
CA LYS A 779 -5.24 42.01 18.70
C LYS A 779 -5.37 40.83 19.68
N GLY A 780 -4.27 40.21 20.08
CA GLY A 780 -4.23 39.28 21.21
C GLY A 780 -4.73 37.85 20.92
N VAL A 781 -5.11 37.54 19.68
CA VAL A 781 -5.35 36.17 19.20
C VAL A 781 -4.17 35.80 18.30
N ASN A 782 -3.36 34.85 18.75
CA ASN A 782 -2.24 34.33 17.94
C ASN A 782 -2.77 33.38 16.84
N VAL A 783 -1.92 33.04 15.87
CA VAL A 783 -2.29 32.16 14.75
C VAL A 783 -2.85 30.81 15.23
N ALA A 784 -2.34 30.29 16.34
CA ALA A 784 -2.78 29.03 16.93
C ALA A 784 -4.18 29.14 17.57
N GLY A 785 -4.56 30.32 18.08
CA GLY A 785 -5.91 30.61 18.55
C GLY A 785 -6.92 30.71 17.40
N GLU A 786 -6.52 31.23 16.24
CA GLU A 786 -7.37 31.24 15.05
C GLU A 786 -7.55 29.84 14.45
N LEU A 787 -6.51 28.99 14.47
CA LEU A 787 -6.65 27.56 14.14
C LEU A 787 -7.66 26.87 15.06
N HIS A 788 -7.63 27.17 16.36
CA HIS A 788 -8.61 26.66 17.32
C HIS A 788 -10.03 27.14 17.01
N ASN A 789 -10.22 28.43 16.72
CA ASN A 789 -11.53 28.97 16.34
C ASN A 789 -12.07 28.28 15.08
N MET A 790 -11.25 28.14 14.04
CA MET A 790 -11.63 27.40 12.82
C MET A 790 -11.97 25.93 13.11
N LEU A 791 -11.28 25.30 14.05
CA LEU A 791 -11.58 23.93 14.43
C LEU A 791 -12.93 23.81 15.17
N VAL A 792 -13.21 24.73 16.08
CA VAL A 792 -14.51 24.84 16.78
C VAL A 792 -15.63 25.07 15.77
N ASP A 793 -15.46 26.05 14.89
CA ASP A 793 -16.43 26.39 13.84
C ASP A 793 -16.73 25.17 12.96
N HIS A 794 -15.71 24.43 12.55
CA HIS A 794 -15.88 23.21 11.76
C HIS A 794 -16.74 22.15 12.48
N ILE A 795 -16.47 21.88 13.76
CA ILE A 795 -17.25 20.91 14.55
C ILE A 795 -18.70 21.35 14.70
N GLU A 796 -18.91 22.65 14.94
CA GLU A 796 -20.24 23.25 15.07
C GLU A 796 -21.01 23.28 13.73
N GLY A 797 -20.35 22.90 12.62
CA GLY A 797 -20.93 22.91 11.29
C GLY A 797 -20.98 24.30 10.67
N VAL A 798 -20.23 25.26 11.21
CA VAL A 798 -19.99 26.55 10.58
C VAL A 798 -19.01 26.33 9.41
N PRO A 799 -19.30 26.84 8.20
CA PRO A 799 -18.43 26.63 7.05
C PRO A 799 -17.03 27.24 7.24
N VAL A 800 -16.03 26.36 7.31
CA VAL A 800 -14.61 26.74 7.35
C VAL A 800 -13.98 26.42 6.01
N LYS A 801 -13.08 27.29 5.53
CA LYS A 801 -12.34 27.06 4.29
C LYS A 801 -11.12 26.16 4.57
N PRO A 802 -11.03 24.91 4.05
CA PRO A 802 -9.88 24.04 4.21
C PRO A 802 -8.56 24.69 3.79
N GLN A 803 -8.57 25.49 2.72
CA GLN A 803 -7.36 26.19 2.25
C GLN A 803 -6.85 27.18 3.31
N ARG A 804 -7.77 27.88 4.00
CA ARG A 804 -7.42 28.83 5.06
C ARG A 804 -6.85 28.10 6.27
N TYR A 805 -7.53 27.04 6.73
CA TYR A 805 -7.02 26.20 7.83
C TYR A 805 -5.62 25.63 7.51
N PHE A 806 -5.46 25.07 6.32
CA PHE A 806 -4.20 24.51 5.87
C PHE A 806 -3.09 25.56 5.76
N ALA A 807 -3.39 26.75 5.23
CA ALA A 807 -2.42 27.83 5.12
C ALA A 807 -1.92 28.31 6.48
N PHE A 808 -2.82 28.45 7.47
CA PHE A 808 -2.44 28.79 8.85
C PHE A 808 -1.58 27.69 9.47
N LEU A 809 -1.93 26.43 9.26
CA LEU A 809 -1.15 25.28 9.74
C LEU A 809 0.24 25.22 9.09
N LYS A 810 0.32 25.38 7.77
CA LYS A 810 1.57 25.44 7.01
C LYS A 810 2.43 26.61 7.46
N TYR A 811 1.82 27.77 7.71
CA TYR A 811 2.51 28.95 8.20
C TYR A 811 3.13 28.69 9.58
N ILE A 812 2.39 28.15 10.55
CA ILE A 812 2.98 27.90 11.89
C ILE A 812 4.13 26.89 11.84
N MET A 813 4.06 25.90 10.94
CA MET A 813 5.14 24.92 10.75
C MET A 813 6.37 25.50 10.04
N THR A 814 6.17 26.33 9.02
CA THR A 814 7.29 26.88 8.23
C THR A 814 7.95 28.09 8.91
N ALA A 815 7.18 28.90 9.62
CA ALA A 815 7.66 30.10 10.29
C ALA A 815 8.20 29.85 11.72
N GLY A 816 8.14 28.60 12.22
CA GLY A 816 8.55 28.29 13.59
C GLY A 816 7.65 28.99 14.61
N LYS A 817 6.34 28.93 14.42
CA LYS A 817 5.35 29.56 15.32
C LYS A 817 4.53 28.48 16.01
N ALA A 818 3.98 28.83 17.17
CA ALA A 818 3.29 27.91 18.07
C ALA A 818 4.20 26.78 18.58
N SER A 819 3.75 26.11 19.65
CA SER A 819 4.49 24.96 20.17
C SER A 819 4.34 23.75 19.24
N ILE A 820 5.20 22.74 19.38
CA ILE A 820 5.05 21.53 18.57
C ILE A 820 3.71 20.85 18.84
N GLU A 821 3.24 20.92 20.08
CA GLU A 821 1.99 20.31 20.52
C GLU A 821 0.83 20.96 19.79
N ASP A 822 0.86 22.28 19.62
CA ASP A 822 -0.12 23.01 18.82
C ASP A 822 -0.05 22.53 17.37
N LYS A 823 1.15 22.50 16.77
CA LYS A 823 1.37 22.04 15.39
C LYS A 823 0.84 20.62 15.17
N PHE A 824 1.14 19.70 16.08
CA PHE A 824 0.71 18.31 16.05
C PHE A 824 -0.80 18.19 16.27
N TYR A 825 -1.34 18.87 17.28
CA TYR A 825 -2.75 18.84 17.62
C TYR A 825 -3.63 19.31 16.47
N TYR A 826 -3.37 20.50 15.90
CA TYR A 826 -4.19 21.03 14.81
C TYR A 826 -4.06 20.23 13.53
N LEU A 827 -2.89 19.64 13.26
CA LEU A 827 -2.73 18.72 12.15
C LEU A 827 -3.57 17.45 12.36
N PHE A 828 -3.43 16.81 13.53
CA PHE A 828 -4.13 15.59 13.87
C PHE A 828 -5.65 15.80 13.87
N GLN A 829 -6.13 16.84 14.55
CA GLN A 829 -7.55 17.18 14.58
C GLN A 829 -8.08 17.58 13.21
N GLY A 830 -7.32 18.33 12.41
CA GLY A 830 -7.74 18.68 11.06
C GLY A 830 -7.94 17.46 10.16
N LEU A 831 -7.13 16.42 10.36
CA LEU A 831 -7.19 15.17 9.59
C LEU A 831 -8.32 14.23 10.03
N TYR A 832 -8.68 14.22 11.31
CA TYR A 832 -9.58 13.21 11.87
C TYR A 832 -10.92 13.74 12.37
N MET A 833 -10.98 15.01 12.77
CA MET A 833 -12.20 15.55 13.33
C MET A 833 -13.22 15.81 12.23
N LYS A 834 -14.36 15.14 12.37
CA LYS A 834 -15.47 15.25 11.45
C LYS A 834 -16.48 16.27 11.96
N ASN A 835 -16.98 17.12 11.06
CA ASN A 835 -18.15 17.96 11.34
C ASN A 835 -19.44 17.10 11.40
N SER A 836 -20.58 17.75 11.62
CA SER A 836 -21.91 17.13 11.60
C SER A 836 -22.26 16.42 10.27
N ARG A 837 -21.54 16.73 9.18
CA ARG A 837 -21.70 16.13 7.85
C ARG A 837 -20.77 14.94 7.61
N GLY A 838 -19.87 14.64 8.54
CA GLY A 838 -18.87 13.57 8.42
C GLY A 838 -17.57 13.98 7.71
N GLU A 839 -17.36 15.27 7.45
CA GLU A 839 -16.24 15.80 6.67
C GLU A 839 -15.10 16.27 7.57
N THR A 840 -13.85 16.04 7.14
CA THR A 840 -12.62 16.52 7.79
C THR A 840 -12.16 17.85 7.20
N LEU A 841 -11.40 18.66 7.96
CA LEU A 841 -10.81 19.92 7.45
C LEU A 841 -9.65 19.68 6.49
N ILE A 842 -8.87 18.63 6.73
CA ILE A 842 -7.71 18.25 5.93
C ILE A 842 -8.05 16.95 5.17
N SER A 843 -7.92 16.98 3.84
CA SER A 843 -8.02 15.81 2.97
C SER A 843 -6.69 15.07 2.87
N SER A 844 -6.72 13.79 2.49
CA SER A 844 -5.52 12.97 2.23
C SER A 844 -4.49 13.65 1.33
N ARG A 845 -4.98 14.37 0.31
CA ARG A 845 -4.17 15.16 -0.62
C ARG A 845 -3.20 16.13 0.06
N LEU A 846 -3.57 16.70 1.20
CA LEU A 846 -2.73 17.71 1.86
C LEU A 846 -1.47 17.13 2.48
N MET A 847 -1.41 15.81 2.65
CA MET A 847 -0.18 15.15 3.09
C MET A 847 0.93 15.20 2.05
N SER A 848 0.61 15.25 0.75
CA SER A 848 1.63 15.44 -0.29
C SER A 848 2.28 16.80 -0.16
N THR A 849 1.51 17.85 0.15
CA THR A 849 2.04 19.19 0.40
C THR A 849 2.82 19.26 1.71
N LEU A 850 2.43 18.49 2.73
CA LEU A 850 3.19 18.35 3.98
C LEU A 850 4.46 17.49 3.80
N SER A 851 4.59 16.75 2.69
CA SER A 851 5.77 15.93 2.42
C SER A 851 7.05 16.78 2.35
N GLU A 852 6.94 18.03 1.85
CA GLU A 852 8.02 19.03 1.85
C GLU A 852 8.49 19.37 3.27
N LEU A 853 7.57 19.36 4.23
CA LEU A 853 7.84 19.65 5.64
C LEU A 853 8.36 18.45 6.41
N MET A 854 8.30 17.21 5.87
CA MET A 854 8.79 16.02 6.59
C MET A 854 10.27 16.07 6.96
N ASN A 855 11.07 16.83 6.21
CA ASN A 855 12.48 17.03 6.57
C ASN A 855 12.62 18.01 7.73
N LYS A 856 11.71 18.97 7.88
CA LYS A 856 11.73 19.91 9.01
C LYS A 856 11.09 19.32 10.26
N LEU A 857 10.03 18.53 10.05
CA LEU A 857 9.18 17.95 11.09
C LEU A 857 9.06 16.43 10.85
N PRO A 858 10.06 15.62 11.27
CA PRO A 858 10.12 14.19 10.98
C PRO A 858 8.90 13.38 11.48
N TYR A 859 8.22 13.86 12.53
CA TYR A 859 7.01 13.24 13.07
C TYR A 859 5.79 13.33 12.14
N LEU A 860 5.84 14.18 11.09
CA LEU A 860 4.83 14.16 10.03
C LEU A 860 4.83 12.82 9.29
N ASN A 861 5.97 12.13 9.22
CA ASN A 861 6.06 10.82 8.60
C ASN A 861 5.30 9.76 9.41
N PHE A 862 5.28 9.87 10.75
CA PHE A 862 4.41 9.02 11.58
C PHE A 862 2.96 9.23 11.25
N LEU A 863 2.53 10.49 11.14
CA LEU A 863 1.15 10.80 10.76
C LEU A 863 0.85 10.15 9.40
N ILE A 864 1.62 10.43 8.35
CA ILE A 864 1.46 9.81 7.02
C ILE A 864 1.41 8.29 7.10
N TRP A 865 2.24 7.67 7.93
CA TRP A 865 2.30 6.22 8.11
C TRP A 865 1.08 5.65 8.85
N CYS A 866 0.58 6.35 9.87
CA CYS A 866 -0.64 6.00 10.60
C CYS A 866 -1.90 6.23 9.78
N PHE A 867 -1.81 7.07 8.76
CA PHE A 867 -2.86 7.16 7.77
C PHE A 867 -2.70 6.02 6.76
N PRO A 868 -3.80 5.38 6.37
CA PRO A 868 -3.82 4.56 5.18
C PRO A 868 -3.68 5.49 3.98
N PHE A 869 -2.47 5.98 3.68
CA PHE A 869 -2.14 6.83 2.54
C PHE A 869 -1.18 6.11 1.58
N GLY A 870 -1.45 4.85 1.20
CA GLY A 870 -0.74 4.15 0.10
C GLY A 870 -0.72 2.62 0.19
N SER A 871 -0.53 1.93 -0.96
CA SER A 871 -0.43 0.46 -1.08
C SER A 871 0.82 -0.15 -0.46
N ASP A 872 1.86 0.66 -0.27
CA ASP A 872 3.20 0.13 -0.08
C ASP A 872 3.69 0.23 1.37
N SER A 873 2.86 0.75 2.30
CA SER A 873 3.18 0.74 3.74
C SER A 873 2.74 -0.60 4.32
N PRO A 874 3.65 -1.56 4.58
CA PRO A 874 3.23 -2.95 4.69
C PRO A 874 2.49 -3.28 5.99
N LYS A 875 2.49 -2.45 7.05
CA LYS A 875 2.14 -2.88 8.42
C LYS A 875 1.63 -1.78 9.37
N GLY A 876 1.01 -0.71 8.87
CA GLY A 876 0.80 0.52 9.64
C GLY A 876 -0.62 0.97 9.95
N ASN A 877 -1.62 0.09 9.93
CA ASN A 877 -2.97 0.52 10.30
C ASN A 877 -3.11 0.52 11.82
N LEU A 878 -3.02 1.70 12.44
CA LEU A 878 -3.55 1.86 13.80
C LEU A 878 -5.02 1.44 13.78
N ALA A 879 -5.42 0.62 14.76
CA ALA A 879 -6.81 0.19 14.88
C ALA A 879 -7.73 1.42 14.96
N PRO A 880 -8.86 1.48 14.21
CA PRO A 880 -9.79 2.61 14.27
C PRO A 880 -10.24 2.95 15.70
N GLU A 881 -10.36 1.95 16.56
CA GLU A 881 -10.71 2.09 17.97
C GLU A 881 -9.61 2.83 18.76
N TYR A 882 -8.34 2.52 18.49
CA TYR A 882 -7.22 3.22 19.11
C TYR A 882 -7.20 4.69 18.71
N LEU A 883 -7.40 4.96 17.42
CA LEU A 883 -7.45 6.32 16.90
C LEU A 883 -8.63 7.12 17.50
N ALA A 884 -9.81 6.51 17.59
CA ALA A 884 -10.97 7.12 18.24
C ALA A 884 -10.69 7.46 19.71
N ASP A 885 -9.98 6.58 20.43
CA ASP A 885 -9.57 6.84 21.80
C ASP A 885 -8.53 7.98 21.90
N VAL A 886 -7.55 8.04 20.99
CA VAL A 886 -6.59 9.17 20.92
C VAL A 886 -7.34 10.49 20.71
N LEU A 887 -8.28 10.54 19.76
CA LEU A 887 -9.09 11.74 19.49
C LEU A 887 -9.91 12.17 20.70
N LYS A 888 -10.49 11.20 21.43
CA LYS A 888 -11.24 11.45 22.65
C LYS A 888 -10.36 12.02 23.76
N ARG A 889 -9.13 11.53 23.90
CA ARG A 889 -8.16 12.05 24.90
C ARG A 889 -7.67 13.46 24.53
N PHE A 890 -7.65 13.78 23.25
CA PHE A 890 -7.33 15.11 22.71
C PHE A 890 -8.53 16.07 22.79
N GLU A 891 -9.33 15.95 23.85
CA GLU A 891 -10.58 16.68 24.01
C GLU A 891 -10.39 18.18 23.74
N LEU A 892 -11.12 18.68 22.76
CA LEU A 892 -11.19 20.11 22.46
C LEU A 892 -11.97 20.81 23.57
N LYS A 893 -11.36 21.79 24.23
CA LYS A 893 -12.06 22.61 25.22
C LYS A 893 -12.98 23.57 24.48
N LYS A 894 -14.28 23.51 24.78
CA LYS A 894 -15.30 24.35 24.15
C LYS A 894 -15.09 25.82 24.52
N GLY A 895 -15.08 26.70 23.52
CA GLY A 895 -14.98 28.16 23.68
C GLY A 895 -14.08 28.82 22.64
N ARG A 896 -14.54 29.95 22.08
CA ARG A 896 -13.76 30.82 21.19
C ARG A 896 -12.80 31.72 22.00
N ASN A 897 -11.76 32.23 21.35
CA ASN A 897 -10.82 33.23 21.91
C ASN A 897 -9.98 32.78 23.12
N GLN A 898 -9.64 31.50 23.19
CA GLN A 898 -8.69 31.00 24.19
C GLN A 898 -7.27 31.49 23.88
N LYS A 899 -6.66 32.24 24.81
CA LYS A 899 -5.35 32.88 24.59
C LYS A 899 -4.16 31.93 24.79
N ASN A 900 -4.27 30.93 25.66
CA ASN A 900 -3.19 29.99 25.98
C ASN A 900 -3.43 28.59 25.40
N GLY A 901 -2.36 27.84 25.11
CA GLY A 901 -2.44 26.45 24.62
C GLY A 901 -3.14 25.49 25.58
N SER A 902 -2.88 25.63 26.89
CA SER A 902 -3.52 24.83 27.95
C SER A 902 -5.04 24.95 27.99
N ASP A 903 -5.58 26.05 27.46
CA ASP A 903 -7.00 26.38 27.52
C ASP A 903 -7.75 25.91 26.26
N ARG A 904 -7.01 25.46 25.24
CA ARG A 904 -7.54 25.01 23.94
C ARG A 904 -7.79 23.50 23.89
N TYR A 905 -6.86 22.72 24.43
CA TYR A 905 -6.96 21.26 24.44
C TYR A 905 -6.15 20.65 25.59
N ASN A 906 -6.26 19.34 25.75
CA ASN A 906 -5.44 18.59 26.69
C ASN A 906 -3.98 18.44 26.19
N VAL A 907 -3.19 19.51 26.33
CA VAL A 907 -1.76 19.57 25.93
C VAL A 907 -0.96 18.40 26.49
N THR A 908 -1.34 17.95 27.67
CA THR A 908 -0.70 16.90 28.43
C THR A 908 -0.87 15.52 27.77
N GLU A 909 -2.07 15.20 27.28
CA GLU A 909 -2.32 13.99 26.48
C GLU A 909 -1.68 14.06 25.09
N VAL A 910 -1.69 15.23 24.46
CA VAL A 910 -1.00 15.45 23.18
C VAL A 910 0.50 15.20 23.33
N ASN A 911 1.11 15.79 24.35
CA ASN A 911 2.52 15.56 24.65
C ASN A 911 2.83 14.08 24.90
N ARG A 912 2.02 13.42 25.73
CA ARG A 912 2.16 11.98 25.99
C ARG A 912 2.16 11.19 24.69
N TYR A 913 1.19 11.45 23.81
CA TYR A 913 1.09 10.76 22.52
C TYR A 913 2.27 11.06 21.59
N ILE A 914 2.74 12.31 21.52
CA ILE A 914 3.90 12.64 20.70
C ILE A 914 5.12 11.86 21.20
N TRP A 915 5.45 11.98 22.49
CA TRP A 915 6.65 11.40 23.07
C TRP A 915 6.63 9.87 23.14
N GLN A 916 5.50 9.28 23.52
CA GLN A 916 5.39 7.84 23.75
C GLN A 916 5.04 7.06 22.48
N ASP A 917 4.31 7.66 21.53
CA ASP A 917 3.85 6.98 20.31
C ASP A 917 4.53 7.58 19.07
N ALA A 918 4.29 8.85 18.74
CA ALA A 918 4.72 9.42 17.46
C ALA A 918 6.24 9.35 17.24
N LEU A 919 7.03 9.73 18.25
CA LEU A 919 8.50 9.72 18.19
C LEU A 919 9.11 8.32 18.32
N MET A 920 8.37 7.38 18.91
CA MET A 920 8.79 5.98 19.08
C MET A 920 8.54 5.14 17.83
N SER A 921 7.77 5.65 16.87
CA SER A 921 7.53 4.96 15.62
C SER A 921 8.81 4.85 14.78
N THR A 922 9.01 3.69 14.16
CA THR A 922 10.13 3.48 13.24
C THR A 922 10.08 4.44 12.04
N ALA A 923 8.86 4.82 11.60
CA ALA A 923 8.63 5.81 10.56
C ALA A 923 9.25 7.18 10.89
N THR A 924 9.02 7.71 12.10
CA THR A 924 9.66 8.96 12.53
C THR A 924 11.16 8.80 12.64
N ILE A 925 11.63 7.74 13.31
CA ILE A 925 13.06 7.51 13.58
C ILE A 925 13.87 7.45 12.27
N ASN A 926 13.37 6.73 11.26
CA ASN A 926 14.02 6.62 9.95
C ASN A 926 14.10 7.96 9.22
N ARG A 927 13.20 8.90 9.52
CA ARG A 927 13.18 10.23 8.89
C ARG A 927 14.06 11.24 9.63
N VAL A 928 14.24 11.12 10.94
CA VAL A 928 15.04 12.05 11.76
C VAL A 928 16.45 12.25 11.19
N GLY A 929 17.13 11.17 10.78
CA GLY A 929 18.47 11.28 10.20
C GLY A 929 18.51 12.12 8.91
N ARG A 930 17.43 12.14 8.12
CA ARG A 930 17.29 13.03 6.95
C ARG A 930 16.94 14.44 7.38
N GLY A 931 16.04 14.60 8.35
CA GLY A 931 15.61 15.91 8.82
C GLY A 931 16.74 16.71 9.47
N SER A 932 17.58 16.06 10.28
CA SER A 932 18.76 16.68 10.88
C SER A 932 19.80 17.17 9.86
N ARG A 933 19.79 16.70 8.60
CA ARG A 933 20.68 17.26 7.56
C ARG A 933 20.25 18.68 7.15
N GLY A 934 18.96 18.99 7.30
CA GLY A 934 18.38 20.32 7.10
C GLY A 934 18.25 21.12 8.40
N ALA A 935 19.06 20.83 9.42
CA ALA A 935 18.96 21.42 10.76
C ALA A 935 18.96 22.95 10.81
N SER A 936 19.60 23.62 9.86
CA SER A 936 19.62 25.08 9.76
C SER A 936 18.23 25.68 9.48
N GLU A 937 17.30 24.87 8.97
CA GLU A 937 15.91 25.27 8.69
C GLU A 937 14.94 24.79 9.78
N ILE A 938 15.42 24.04 10.76
CA ILE A 938 14.62 23.57 11.90
C ILE A 938 14.55 24.71 12.91
N ASP A 939 13.34 25.03 13.34
CA ASP A 939 13.12 25.99 14.41
C ASP A 939 13.75 25.47 15.71
N HIS A 940 14.46 26.34 16.42
CA HIS A 940 15.12 26.01 17.67
C HIS A 940 14.14 25.44 18.72
N ASP A 941 12.88 25.89 18.70
CA ASP A 941 11.84 25.38 19.59
C ASP A 941 11.41 23.95 19.24
N ASP A 942 11.59 23.47 18.00
CA ASP A 942 11.28 22.09 17.59
C ASP A 942 12.48 21.13 17.82
N ALA A 943 13.69 21.66 18.00
CA ALA A 943 14.93 20.88 18.08
C ALA A 943 14.93 19.81 19.19
N HIS A 944 14.22 20.06 20.29
CA HIS A 944 14.12 19.11 21.40
C HIS A 944 13.40 17.81 21.05
N PHE A 945 12.53 17.79 20.04
CA PHE A 945 11.89 16.57 19.54
C PHE A 945 12.75 15.81 18.54
N ILE A 946 13.77 16.45 17.97
CA ILE A 946 14.56 15.91 16.84
C ILE A 946 15.93 15.44 17.32
N ILE A 947 16.65 16.27 18.07
CA ILE A 947 18.01 15.98 18.53
C ILE A 947 18.08 14.64 19.29
N PRO A 948 17.24 14.37 20.30
CA PRO A 948 17.31 13.13 21.08
C PRO A 948 17.04 11.88 20.24
N LEU A 949 16.43 12.06 19.06
CA LEU A 949 16.08 10.96 18.20
C LEU A 949 17.20 10.51 17.26
N ASN A 950 18.26 11.31 17.14
CA ASN A 950 19.38 11.01 16.27
C ASN A 950 20.22 9.86 16.83
N ARG A 951 20.71 9.02 15.92
CA ARG A 951 21.71 7.99 16.25
C ARG A 951 23.05 8.65 16.51
N GLN A 952 23.94 7.93 17.20
CA GLN A 952 25.29 8.40 17.52
C GLN A 952 26.06 8.95 16.30
N GLY A 953 25.99 8.25 15.15
CA GLY A 953 26.64 8.69 13.92
C GLY A 953 26.06 10.00 13.38
N ASP A 954 24.73 10.08 13.30
CA ASP A 954 24.01 11.28 12.85
C ASP A 954 24.21 12.46 13.81
N MET A 955 24.41 12.19 15.10
CA MET A 955 24.70 13.22 16.10
C MET A 955 26.01 13.97 15.77
N LEU A 956 27.04 13.25 15.35
CA LEU A 956 28.34 13.83 15.00
C LEU A 956 28.27 14.64 13.71
N THR A 957 27.59 14.12 12.69
CA THR A 957 27.60 14.72 11.35
C THR A 957 26.52 15.79 11.18
N ASN A 958 25.32 15.53 11.68
CA ASN A 958 24.11 16.30 11.37
C ASN A 958 23.69 17.23 12.50
N VAL A 959 24.00 16.92 13.77
CA VAL A 959 23.63 17.80 14.91
C VAL A 959 24.80 18.68 15.34
N LEU A 960 25.92 18.05 15.70
CA LEU A 960 27.11 18.74 16.23
C LEU A 960 28.09 19.16 15.14
N GLY A 961 27.92 18.65 13.93
CA GLY A 961 28.75 18.96 12.79
C GLY A 961 28.68 20.44 12.40
N LYS A 962 29.61 20.83 11.54
CA LYS A 962 29.64 22.15 10.94
C LYS A 962 29.23 22.06 9.47
N GLN A 963 28.35 22.94 9.03
CA GLN A 963 28.05 23.18 7.62
C GLN A 963 29.23 23.89 6.94
N ALA A 964 29.18 23.98 5.61
CA ALA A 964 30.15 24.74 4.83
C ALA A 964 30.28 26.18 5.40
N GLY A 965 31.51 26.58 5.72
CA GLY A 965 31.79 27.88 6.34
C GLY A 965 31.74 27.90 7.87
N ASP A 966 32.04 26.77 8.54
CA ASP A 966 32.16 26.63 10.00
C ASP A 966 30.88 26.89 10.82
N ARG A 967 29.75 27.14 10.14
CA ARG A 967 28.47 27.40 10.83
C ARG A 967 27.95 26.12 11.48
N PRO A 968 27.52 26.16 12.75
CA PRO A 968 26.91 25.00 13.38
C PRO A 968 25.58 24.66 12.73
N ASN A 969 25.26 23.38 12.64
CA ASN A 969 24.01 22.91 12.02
C ASN A 969 22.77 23.36 12.80
N TYR A 970 22.86 23.41 14.13
CA TYR A 970 21.82 23.95 15.01
C TYR A 970 22.29 25.23 15.70
N THR A 971 21.36 26.12 16.00
CA THR A 971 21.61 27.29 16.84
C THR A 971 21.96 26.88 18.26
N THR A 972 22.66 27.74 19.00
CA THR A 972 22.96 27.51 20.42
C THR A 972 21.71 27.20 21.24
N ASP A 973 20.61 27.90 21.00
CA ASP A 973 19.35 27.67 21.70
C ASP A 973 18.68 26.36 21.28
N GLY A 974 18.79 25.95 20.01
CA GLY A 974 18.36 24.63 19.55
C GLY A 974 19.15 23.50 20.24
N LEU A 975 20.45 23.68 20.42
CA LEU A 975 21.29 22.74 21.16
C LEU A 975 20.92 22.66 22.65
N LYS A 976 20.58 23.77 23.30
CA LYS A 976 20.04 23.76 24.69
C LYS A 976 18.72 23.00 24.77
N ASN A 977 17.81 23.26 23.82
CA ASN A 977 16.55 22.51 23.71
C ASN A 977 16.80 21.00 23.51
N GLY A 978 17.85 20.62 22.77
CA GLY A 978 18.28 19.22 22.63
C GLY A 978 18.59 18.53 23.97
N VAL A 979 19.19 19.24 24.93
CA VAL A 979 19.46 18.71 26.29
C VAL A 979 18.18 18.35 27.01
N ALA A 980 17.25 19.30 27.08
CA ALA A 980 15.96 19.10 27.75
C ALA A 980 15.14 18.01 27.05
N GLY A 981 15.26 17.91 25.72
CA GLY A 981 14.68 16.85 24.91
C GLY A 981 15.19 15.46 25.28
N PHE A 982 16.49 15.29 25.57
CA PHE A 982 17.03 14.00 26.01
C PHE A 982 16.37 13.56 27.32
N ASN A 983 16.27 14.44 28.31
CA ASN A 983 15.63 14.12 29.60
C ASN A 983 14.19 13.63 29.41
N MET A 984 13.41 14.32 28.56
CA MET A 984 12.04 13.91 28.26
C MET A 984 11.97 12.60 27.47
N MET A 985 12.81 12.42 26.45
CA MET A 985 12.80 11.20 25.66
C MET A 985 13.20 9.98 26.50
N PHE A 986 14.16 10.12 27.43
CA PHE A 986 14.53 9.06 28.38
C PHE A 986 13.35 8.70 29.29
N ALA A 987 12.68 9.69 29.87
CA ALA A 987 11.50 9.47 30.71
C ALA A 987 10.34 8.84 29.93
N ALA A 988 10.05 9.36 28.72
CA ALA A 988 9.00 8.85 27.85
C ALA A 988 9.25 7.42 27.41
N THR A 989 10.48 7.10 26.99
CA THR A 989 10.86 5.75 26.54
C THR A 989 10.78 4.74 27.69
N ALA A 990 11.16 5.15 28.90
CA ALA A 990 11.08 4.30 30.09
C ALA A 990 9.63 4.08 30.57
N ALA A 991 8.76 5.10 30.42
CA ALA A 991 7.34 5.00 30.71
C ALA A 991 6.56 4.19 29.65
N ALA A 992 7.00 4.27 28.39
CA ALA A 992 6.46 3.55 27.25
C ALA A 992 6.70 2.03 27.30
N GLY A 993 7.76 1.60 27.98
CA GLY A 993 8.01 0.17 28.18
C GLY A 993 7.13 -0.30 29.33
N SER A 994 6.02 -0.97 29.05
CA SER A 994 5.30 -1.70 30.09
C SER A 994 6.05 -2.96 30.49
N ASP A 995 5.75 -3.49 31.67
CA ASP A 995 6.25 -4.79 32.13
C ASP A 995 5.55 -5.96 31.40
N ASP A 996 4.60 -5.67 30.50
CA ASP A 996 3.79 -6.67 29.82
C ASP A 996 4.37 -6.99 28.43
N GLU A 997 4.91 -8.20 28.31
CA GLU A 997 5.52 -8.72 27.09
C GLU A 997 4.54 -8.69 25.89
N LEU A 998 3.23 -8.79 26.16
CA LEU A 998 2.17 -8.71 25.15
C LEU A 998 2.03 -7.30 24.54
N GLU A 999 2.09 -6.25 25.35
CA GLU A 999 2.01 -4.87 24.86
C GLU A 999 3.28 -4.51 24.08
N GLY A 1000 4.45 -4.98 24.53
CA GLY A 1000 5.70 -4.87 23.78
C GLY A 1000 5.63 -5.58 22.42
N GLN A 1001 5.04 -6.78 22.35
CA GLN A 1001 4.82 -7.50 21.09
C GLN A 1001 3.81 -6.80 20.18
N GLN A 1002 2.72 -6.24 20.72
CA GLN A 1002 1.74 -5.47 19.95
C GLN A 1002 2.37 -4.20 19.37
N ARG A 1003 3.16 -3.46 20.16
CA ARG A 1003 3.87 -2.27 19.69
C ARG A 1003 4.90 -2.63 18.61
N LYS A 1004 5.61 -3.74 18.76
CA LYS A 1004 6.53 -4.24 17.72
C LYS A 1004 5.78 -4.67 16.45
N ALA A 1005 4.62 -5.32 16.59
CA ALA A 1005 3.76 -5.67 15.46
C ALA A 1005 3.26 -4.41 14.73
N GLN A 1006 3.02 -3.33 15.46
CA GLN A 1006 2.70 -2.00 14.95
C GLN A 1006 3.95 -1.17 14.60
N SER A 1007 5.11 -1.78 14.38
CA SER A 1007 6.32 -1.09 13.92
C SER A 1007 6.82 0.06 14.82
N PHE A 1008 6.58 0.00 16.13
CA PHE A 1008 7.23 0.86 17.12
C PHE A 1008 8.54 0.24 17.61
N ALA A 1009 9.53 1.07 17.91
CA ALA A 1009 10.75 0.61 18.55
C ALA A 1009 10.47 0.19 20.01
N THR A 1010 11.08 -0.90 20.47
CA THR A 1010 10.98 -1.27 21.90
C THR A 1010 11.78 -0.28 22.75
N SER A 1011 11.41 -0.12 24.03
CA SER A 1011 12.14 0.76 24.96
C SER A 1011 13.62 0.40 25.06
N ASN A 1012 13.95 -0.90 25.07
CA ASN A 1012 15.33 -1.37 25.15
C ASN A 1012 16.13 -0.96 23.91
N GLU A 1013 15.61 -1.24 22.71
CA GLU A 1013 16.25 -0.86 21.44
C GLU A 1013 16.47 0.65 21.37
N ARG A 1014 15.47 1.43 21.80
CA ARG A 1014 15.54 2.88 21.74
C ARG A 1014 16.56 3.46 22.71
N LEU A 1015 16.52 3.04 23.98
CA LEU A 1015 17.47 3.48 24.99
C LEU A 1015 18.90 3.07 24.64
N ALA A 1016 19.08 1.91 24.01
CA ALA A 1016 20.38 1.43 23.55
C ALA A 1016 21.01 2.33 22.48
N GLU A 1017 20.19 2.96 21.62
CA GLU A 1017 20.66 3.97 20.65
C GLU A 1017 20.86 5.34 21.31
N MET A 1018 19.99 5.73 22.25
CA MET A 1018 20.00 7.05 22.88
C MET A 1018 21.15 7.27 23.85
N VAL A 1019 21.53 6.27 24.65
CA VAL A 1019 22.63 6.43 25.64
C VAL A 1019 23.95 6.82 24.97
N PRO A 1020 24.42 6.13 23.90
CA PRO A 1020 25.59 6.58 23.14
C PRO A 1020 25.39 7.93 22.47
N ALA A 1021 24.20 8.21 21.93
CA ALA A 1021 23.92 9.49 21.28
C ALA A 1021 24.01 10.66 22.28
N TYR A 1022 23.46 10.50 23.49
CA TYR A 1022 23.56 11.47 24.58
C TYR A 1022 25.03 11.69 24.97
N ILE A 1023 25.79 10.63 25.22
CA ILE A 1023 27.21 10.75 25.61
C ILE A 1023 28.00 11.50 24.53
N VAL A 1024 27.79 11.20 23.26
CA VAL A 1024 28.42 11.93 22.15
C VAL A 1024 27.96 13.38 22.08
N PHE A 1025 26.66 13.62 22.19
CA PHE A 1025 26.08 14.96 22.15
C PHE A 1025 26.71 15.87 23.21
N MET A 1026 26.72 15.39 24.44
CA MET A 1026 27.32 16.06 25.59
C MET A 1026 28.78 16.39 25.39
N ASN A 1027 29.57 15.39 25.06
CA ASN A 1027 31.00 15.56 24.88
C ASN A 1027 31.34 16.46 23.69
N GLY A 1028 30.51 16.45 22.63
CA GLY A 1028 30.65 17.35 21.51
C GLY A 1028 30.37 18.81 21.87
N LEU A 1029 29.30 19.09 22.62
CA LEU A 1029 29.00 20.44 23.11
C LEU A 1029 30.15 21.00 23.96
N MET A 1030 30.77 20.16 24.79
CA MET A 1030 31.93 20.51 25.61
C MET A 1030 33.24 20.62 24.82
N GLY A 1031 33.20 20.35 23.51
CA GLY A 1031 34.37 20.36 22.63
C GLY A 1031 35.40 19.32 23.05
N ARG A 1032 34.96 18.11 23.44
CA ARG A 1032 35.78 16.91 23.74
C ARG A 1032 35.81 15.91 22.57
N VAL A 1033 35.06 16.18 21.50
CA VAL A 1033 34.97 15.34 20.31
C VAL A 1033 35.46 16.13 19.10
N GLU A 1034 36.46 15.60 18.41
CA GLU A 1034 37.03 16.26 17.23
C GLU A 1034 36.01 16.39 16.10
N GLY A 1035 35.94 17.58 15.51
CA GLY A 1035 35.03 17.94 14.41
C GLY A 1035 33.66 18.48 14.84
N THR A 1036 33.43 18.66 16.14
CA THR A 1036 32.14 19.12 16.67
C THR A 1036 32.14 20.62 17.00
N THR A 1037 30.94 21.20 17.04
CA THR A 1037 30.71 22.58 17.48
C THR A 1037 30.86 22.68 18.99
N LYS A 1038 31.97 23.28 19.44
CA LYS A 1038 32.19 23.62 20.84
C LYS A 1038 31.33 24.82 21.25
N GLN A 1039 30.59 24.66 22.36
CA GLN A 1039 29.90 25.76 23.03
C GLN A 1039 30.80 26.34 24.14
N GLY A 1040 30.68 27.64 24.42
CA GLY A 1040 31.40 28.26 25.53
C GLY A 1040 30.78 27.93 26.90
N PRO A 1041 31.46 28.21 28.01
CA PRO A 1041 30.97 27.92 29.36
C PRO A 1041 29.60 28.54 29.67
N GLU A 1042 29.28 29.69 29.07
CA GLU A 1042 27.98 30.37 29.18
C GLU A 1042 26.80 29.48 28.74
N PHE A 1043 27.03 28.48 27.89
CA PHE A 1043 26.02 27.51 27.51
C PHE A 1043 25.49 26.73 28.72
N LEU A 1044 26.39 26.31 29.62
CA LEU A 1044 26.06 25.49 30.79
C LEU A 1044 25.20 26.24 31.81
N TYR A 1045 25.43 27.53 31.93
CA TYR A 1045 24.71 28.39 32.89
C TYR A 1045 23.42 28.98 32.31
N GLY A 1046 23.19 28.82 31.00
CA GLY A 1046 21.93 29.18 30.36
C GLY A 1046 20.83 28.16 30.64
N THR A 1047 19.58 28.59 30.49
CA THR A 1047 18.40 27.71 30.47
C THR A 1047 18.00 27.41 29.02
N ALA A 1048 17.31 26.29 28.79
CA ALA A 1048 16.73 26.02 27.49
C ALA A 1048 15.53 26.97 27.25
N PRO A 1049 15.31 27.45 26.01
CA PRO A 1049 14.12 28.26 25.69
C PRO A 1049 12.81 27.64 26.18
N ASN A 1050 12.68 26.32 25.98
CA ASN A 1050 11.48 25.57 26.35
C ASN A 1050 11.48 25.12 27.82
N ASP A 1051 12.64 25.06 28.48
CA ASP A 1051 12.76 24.78 29.91
C ASP A 1051 13.55 25.86 30.64
N ARG A 1052 12.82 26.84 31.15
CA ARG A 1052 13.37 28.00 31.86
C ARG A 1052 13.65 27.73 33.34
N LYS A 1053 13.33 26.54 33.85
CA LYS A 1053 13.45 26.23 35.29
C LYS A 1053 14.84 25.74 35.67
N LEU A 1054 15.49 24.97 34.81
CA LEU A 1054 16.79 24.37 35.07
C LEU A 1054 17.83 24.89 34.08
N THR A 1055 19.03 25.11 34.58
CA THR A 1055 20.21 25.37 33.76
C THR A 1055 20.63 24.09 33.01
N MET A 1056 21.34 24.23 31.89
CA MET A 1056 21.89 23.08 31.18
C MET A 1056 22.81 22.26 32.07
N ARG A 1057 23.54 22.92 32.97
CA ARG A 1057 24.38 22.24 33.96
C ARG A 1057 23.58 21.33 34.89
N GLU A 1058 22.47 21.81 35.44
CA GLU A 1058 21.62 21.00 36.33
C GLU A 1058 21.01 19.82 35.56
N GLN A 1059 20.51 20.03 34.35
CA GLN A 1059 19.99 18.96 33.50
C GLN A 1059 21.08 17.92 33.17
N PHE A 1060 22.31 18.36 32.92
CA PHE A 1060 23.47 17.49 32.70
C PHE A 1060 23.83 16.68 33.92
N ASP A 1061 23.86 17.29 35.10
CA ASP A 1061 24.21 16.62 36.34
C ASP A 1061 23.15 15.57 36.72
N GLU A 1062 21.86 15.86 36.51
CA GLU A 1062 20.75 14.89 36.64
C GLU A 1062 20.97 13.67 35.71
N MET A 1063 21.17 13.92 34.43
CA MET A 1063 21.32 12.84 33.45
C MET A 1063 22.63 12.07 33.63
N ASN A 1064 23.74 12.73 33.97
CA ASN A 1064 25.02 12.08 34.24
C ASN A 1064 24.97 11.17 35.47
N LYS A 1065 24.20 11.53 36.49
CA LYS A 1065 23.95 10.66 37.64
C LYS A 1065 23.30 9.34 37.19
N ILE A 1066 22.29 9.42 36.33
CA ILE A 1066 21.57 8.25 35.79
C ILE A 1066 22.46 7.44 34.85
N MET A 1067 23.15 8.10 33.91
CA MET A 1067 24.09 7.45 33.00
C MET A 1067 25.21 6.73 33.76
N LYS A 1068 25.72 7.31 34.85
CA LYS A 1068 26.70 6.66 35.72
C LYS A 1068 26.15 5.35 36.30
N GLN A 1069 24.91 5.33 36.77
CA GLN A 1069 24.27 4.11 37.28
C GLN A 1069 24.13 3.05 36.17
N VAL A 1070 23.69 3.46 34.97
CA VAL A 1070 23.59 2.57 33.80
C VAL A 1070 24.96 1.97 33.46
N LEU A 1071 26.01 2.81 33.34
CA LEU A 1071 27.35 2.32 32.99
C LEU A 1071 27.94 1.40 34.07
N ILE A 1072 27.69 1.67 35.35
CA ILE A 1072 28.09 0.77 36.45
C ILE A 1072 27.38 -0.58 36.31
N ALA A 1073 26.07 -0.58 36.00
CA ALA A 1073 25.29 -1.81 35.86
C ALA A 1073 25.79 -2.74 34.74
N TYR A 1074 26.45 -2.18 33.71
CA TYR A 1074 27.08 -2.92 32.61
C TYR A 1074 28.59 -3.10 32.76
N ASN A 1075 29.11 -2.98 33.99
CA ASN A 1075 30.50 -3.24 34.35
C ASN A 1075 31.51 -2.42 33.52
N PHE A 1076 31.24 -1.12 33.33
CA PHE A 1076 32.26 -0.20 32.83
C PHE A 1076 33.19 0.23 33.96
N ASP A 1077 34.48 0.32 33.66
CA ASP A 1077 35.50 0.73 34.64
C ASP A 1077 35.27 2.17 35.12
N ALA A 1078 35.54 2.43 36.40
CA ALA A 1078 35.30 3.74 37.00
C ALA A 1078 36.10 4.87 36.34
N ALA A 1079 37.34 4.62 35.89
CA ALA A 1079 38.14 5.60 35.17
C ALA A 1079 37.59 5.84 33.76
N TYR A 1080 37.03 4.81 33.12
CA TYR A 1080 36.34 4.96 31.84
C TYR A 1080 35.05 5.77 31.97
N ILE A 1081 34.22 5.49 32.98
CA ILE A 1081 33.02 6.29 33.30
C ILE A 1081 33.40 7.74 33.58
N HIS A 1082 34.44 7.97 34.37
CA HIS A 1082 34.97 9.31 34.62
C HIS A 1082 35.37 10.01 33.32
N THR A 1083 36.04 9.29 32.40
CA THR A 1083 36.40 9.82 31.08
C THR A 1083 35.17 10.24 30.28
N LEU A 1084 34.10 9.44 30.29
CA LEU A 1084 32.90 9.71 29.49
C LEU A 1084 32.01 10.84 30.05
N LEU A 1085 31.84 10.92 31.37
CA LEU A 1085 30.82 11.77 31.99
C LEU A 1085 31.38 13.02 32.70
N ASN A 1086 32.61 12.97 33.21
CA ASN A 1086 33.14 14.10 33.98
C ASN A 1086 33.95 15.04 33.07
N TYR A 1087 33.44 16.26 32.94
CA TYR A 1087 34.19 17.36 32.36
C TYR A 1087 35.02 18.06 33.43
N THR A 1088 36.32 18.20 33.18
CA THR A 1088 37.20 19.09 33.92
C THR A 1088 37.88 20.05 32.95
N ASP A 1089 37.96 21.34 33.28
CA ASP A 1089 38.60 22.36 32.43
C ASP A 1089 40.07 22.03 32.07
N ASN A 1090 40.71 21.14 32.85
CA ASN A 1090 42.09 20.69 32.66
C ASN A 1090 42.29 19.64 31.54
N ASP A 1091 41.24 19.19 30.84
CA ASP A 1091 41.32 18.18 29.76
C ASP A 1091 41.90 18.73 28.43
N THR A 1092 42.47 19.95 28.42
CA THR A 1092 42.90 20.70 27.23
C THR A 1092 44.23 20.24 26.61
N ALA A 1093 44.94 19.28 27.22
CA ALA A 1093 46.12 18.68 26.60
C ALA A 1093 45.75 17.93 25.32
N GLN A 1094 46.28 18.37 24.17
CA GLN A 1094 45.88 17.96 22.82
C GLN A 1094 45.91 16.44 22.57
N ASP A 1095 46.83 15.72 23.23
CA ASP A 1095 46.95 14.26 23.13
C ASP A 1095 45.88 13.50 23.94
N ASN A 1096 45.54 13.99 25.14
CA ASN A 1096 44.45 13.46 25.94
C ASN A 1096 43.10 13.71 25.26
N TYR A 1097 42.96 14.88 24.62
CA TYR A 1097 41.79 15.25 23.83
C TYR A 1097 41.53 14.26 22.68
N LYS A 1098 42.53 14.00 21.81
CA LYS A 1098 42.37 13.05 20.70
C LYS A 1098 42.07 11.63 21.18
N LYS A 1099 42.79 11.17 22.22
CA LYS A 1099 42.58 9.84 22.81
C LYS A 1099 41.18 9.68 23.39
N ASN A 1100 40.67 10.70 24.08
CA ASN A 1100 39.33 10.67 24.65
C ASN A 1100 38.25 10.80 23.57
N SER A 1101 38.47 11.62 22.54
CA SER A 1101 37.57 11.76 21.39
C SER A 1101 37.31 10.41 20.70
N ASN A 1102 38.35 9.61 20.44
CA ASN A 1102 38.17 8.29 19.82
C ASN A 1102 37.40 7.33 20.72
N LYS A 1103 37.70 7.30 22.03
CA LYS A 1103 36.93 6.50 23.00
C LYS A 1103 35.45 6.87 23.00
N ILE A 1104 35.12 8.16 22.96
CA ILE A 1104 33.74 8.65 22.93
C ILE A 1104 33.04 8.25 21.61
N LYS A 1105 33.74 8.30 20.47
CA LYS A 1105 33.22 7.85 19.17
C LYS A 1105 32.98 6.33 19.15
N ASP A 1106 33.87 5.55 19.77
CA ASP A 1106 33.78 4.09 19.80
C ASP A 1106 32.85 3.55 20.90
N PHE A 1107 32.47 4.37 21.89
CA PHE A 1107 31.67 3.98 23.04
C PHE A 1107 30.38 3.23 22.66
N GLY A 1108 29.63 3.71 21.66
CA GLY A 1108 28.36 3.06 21.28
C GLY A 1108 28.53 1.61 20.83
N LYS A 1109 29.62 1.28 20.14
CA LYS A 1109 29.92 -0.11 19.73
C LYS A 1109 30.21 -0.99 20.95
N GLU A 1110 30.99 -0.49 21.90
CA GLU A 1110 31.31 -1.21 23.14
C GLU A 1110 30.06 -1.39 24.03
N PHE A 1111 29.25 -0.34 24.15
CA PHE A 1111 28.01 -0.34 24.91
C PHE A 1111 27.01 -1.37 24.37
N LEU A 1112 26.75 -1.36 23.07
CA LEU A 1112 25.85 -2.33 22.43
C LEU A 1112 26.34 -3.77 22.59
N GLN A 1113 27.65 -4.02 22.52
CA GLN A 1113 28.22 -5.35 22.76
C GLN A 1113 27.99 -5.83 24.20
N LYS A 1114 28.14 -4.95 25.20
CA LYS A 1114 27.87 -5.26 26.61
C LYS A 1114 26.39 -5.50 26.87
N LEU A 1115 25.51 -4.65 26.34
CA LEU A 1115 24.06 -4.83 26.39
C LEU A 1115 23.65 -6.20 25.84
N ALA A 1116 24.13 -6.56 24.64
CA ALA A 1116 23.78 -7.82 23.98
C ALA A 1116 24.27 -9.06 24.74
N ARG A 1117 25.39 -8.96 25.46
CA ARG A 1117 25.98 -10.06 26.26
C ARG A 1117 25.31 -10.25 27.62
N ASP A 1118 24.79 -9.19 28.23
CA ASP A 1118 24.26 -9.22 29.60
C ASP A 1118 22.75 -9.52 29.61
N ASP A 1119 21.90 -8.51 29.36
CA ASP A 1119 20.44 -8.61 29.53
C ASP A 1119 19.63 -7.93 28.42
N ARG A 1120 20.28 -7.58 27.31
CA ARG A 1120 19.67 -6.85 26.18
C ARG A 1120 18.99 -5.53 26.59
N GLY A 1121 19.48 -4.85 27.63
CA GLY A 1121 19.03 -3.52 28.03
C GLY A 1121 18.05 -3.48 29.21
N ALA A 1122 17.66 -4.60 29.80
CA ALA A 1122 16.65 -4.63 30.86
C ALA A 1122 17.02 -3.80 32.10
N LYS A 1123 18.25 -3.92 32.61
CA LYS A 1123 18.79 -3.13 33.74
C LYS A 1123 18.80 -1.64 33.42
N MET A 1124 19.21 -1.26 32.21
CA MET A 1124 19.17 0.13 31.76
C MET A 1124 17.75 0.71 31.85
N VAL A 1125 16.76 -0.02 31.32
CA VAL A 1125 15.36 0.42 31.36
C VAL A 1125 14.87 0.54 32.80
N ALA A 1126 15.18 -0.44 33.65
CA ALA A 1126 14.80 -0.40 35.07
C ALA A 1126 15.38 0.82 35.80
N ILE A 1127 16.67 1.13 35.59
CA ILE A 1127 17.35 2.29 36.19
C ILE A 1127 16.70 3.60 35.73
N ILE A 1128 16.49 3.75 34.42
CA ILE A 1128 15.94 4.99 33.84
C ILE A 1128 14.47 5.15 34.26
N ARG A 1129 13.71 4.06 34.34
CA ARG A 1129 12.32 4.07 34.82
C ARG A 1129 12.23 4.47 36.29
N ASP A 1130 13.07 3.89 37.15
CA ASP A 1130 13.14 4.26 38.58
C ASP A 1130 13.51 5.74 38.76
N ALA A 1131 14.49 6.24 38.00
CA ALA A 1131 14.85 7.66 37.99
C ALA A 1131 13.68 8.55 37.52
N ALA A 1132 12.97 8.15 36.47
CA ALA A 1132 11.80 8.87 35.96
C ALA A 1132 10.67 8.93 37.01
N GLN A 1133 10.36 7.81 37.68
CA GLN A 1133 9.34 7.71 38.72
C GLN A 1133 9.67 8.56 39.95
N LYS A 1134 10.96 8.64 40.32
CA LYS A 1134 11.45 9.51 41.39
C LYS A 1134 11.45 11.00 41.01
N GLY A 1135 11.20 11.32 39.74
CA GLY A 1135 11.26 12.69 39.22
C GLY A 1135 12.69 13.22 39.07
N GLU A 1136 13.69 12.33 39.02
CA GLU A 1136 15.10 12.69 38.75
C GLU A 1136 15.34 13.00 37.25
N LEU A 1137 14.34 12.71 36.40
CA LEU A 1137 14.25 13.17 35.02
C LEU A 1137 13.18 14.26 34.94
N SER A 1138 13.51 15.44 35.45
CA SER A 1138 12.61 16.60 35.48
C SER A 1138 12.08 16.95 34.08
N GLY A 1139 12.97 16.93 33.08
CA GLY A 1139 12.67 17.29 31.69
C GLY A 1139 12.09 18.70 31.57
N ILE A 1140 11.44 18.99 30.44
CA ILE A 1140 10.86 20.32 30.23
C ILE A 1140 9.72 20.57 31.23
N SER A 1141 9.86 21.61 32.05
CA SER A 1141 8.82 22.10 32.97
C SER A 1141 8.33 21.08 34.02
N GLY A 1142 9.05 19.99 34.27
CA GLY A 1142 8.64 18.89 35.17
C GLY A 1142 7.79 17.81 34.49
N MET A 1143 7.64 17.84 33.15
CA MET A 1143 6.85 16.86 32.42
C MET A 1143 7.41 15.44 32.51
N GLY A 1144 8.72 15.24 32.68
CA GLY A 1144 9.30 13.90 32.74
C GLY A 1144 8.76 13.09 33.93
N LYS A 1145 8.65 13.73 35.10
CA LYS A 1145 7.98 13.15 36.29
C LYS A 1145 6.51 12.81 36.01
N ALA A 1146 5.84 13.71 35.31
CA ALA A 1146 4.42 13.63 35.00
C ALA A 1146 4.16 12.42 34.05
N MET A 1147 4.99 12.22 33.01
CA MET A 1147 4.89 11.08 32.09
C MET A 1147 5.17 9.72 32.76
N ALA A 1148 6.02 9.69 33.79
CA ALA A 1148 6.44 8.45 34.45
C ALA A 1148 5.41 7.89 35.44
N THR A 1149 4.44 8.69 35.85
CA THR A 1149 3.48 8.34 36.91
C THR A 1149 2.04 8.44 36.37
N GLN A 1150 1.54 7.34 35.79
CA GLN A 1150 0.18 7.27 35.22
C GLN A 1150 -0.92 7.74 36.19
N LYS A 1151 -0.69 7.58 37.51
CA LYS A 1151 -1.62 7.97 38.59
C LYS A 1151 -1.41 9.39 39.12
N ASP A 1152 -0.20 9.94 39.07
CA ASP A 1152 0.10 11.30 39.54
C ASP A 1152 0.03 12.35 38.42
N PHE A 1153 0.04 11.95 37.15
CA PHE A 1153 -0.15 12.87 36.01
C PHE A 1153 -1.47 13.65 36.11
N GLY A 1154 -2.56 12.95 36.45
CA GLY A 1154 -3.87 13.56 36.69
C GLY A 1154 -4.00 14.30 38.03
N ASN A 1155 -3.06 14.14 38.97
CA ASN A 1155 -3.06 14.80 40.29
C ASN A 1155 -2.13 16.03 40.31
N TYR A 1156 -0.94 15.94 39.70
CA TYR A 1156 0.03 17.03 39.53
C TYR A 1156 -0.58 18.26 38.86
N TRP A 1157 -1.48 18.08 37.90
CA TRP A 1157 -2.22 19.19 37.28
C TRP A 1157 -3.37 19.73 38.13
N ARG A 1158 -4.09 18.87 38.86
CA ARG A 1158 -5.14 19.30 39.80
C ARG A 1158 -4.59 20.13 40.97
N GLU A 1159 -3.34 19.91 41.34
CA GLU A 1159 -2.69 20.62 42.45
C GLU A 1159 -1.95 21.89 41.99
N ASN A 1160 -1.40 21.94 40.77
CA ASN A 1160 -0.62 23.10 40.30
C ASN A 1160 -1.40 24.14 39.49
N TYR A 1161 -2.67 23.89 39.16
CA TYR A 1161 -3.53 24.82 38.40
C TYR A 1161 -4.90 25.09 39.06
N LYS A 1162 -4.95 25.07 40.40
CA LYS A 1162 -5.95 25.84 41.15
C LYS A 1162 -5.50 27.31 41.19
N GLY A 1163 -5.73 28.00 40.08
CA GLY A 1163 -5.71 29.46 39.96
C GLY A 1163 -7.07 29.93 39.51
#